data_AF-A0A939PNZ1-F1
#
_entry.id   AF-A0A939PNZ1-F1
#
_cell.length_a   1.000
_cell.length_b   1.000
_cell.length_c   1.000
_cell.angle_alpha   90.00
_cell.angle_beta   90.00
_cell.angle_gamma   90.00
#
_symmetry.space_group_name_H-M   'P 1'
#
loop_
_entity.id
_entity.type
_entity.pdbx_description
1 polymer ?
#
loop_
_entity_poly.entity_id
_entity_poly.type
_entity_poly.pdbx_seq_one_letter_code
_entity_poly.pdbx_strand_id
1 'polypeptide(L)'
;MTAVLDPLVPAPARGGADSENVVGARTLIAIQAVNISRLSTHPVPTVPGTLIVVAGQGPKDSNGAGKSSFIASITALLGDEQWRFASGARAVAELLFNAELAAQGENQWASADHGYIVGVFDFSEENERPEGEGPVTIWLRVNADAPHLEIRWRHGVHLAAAPSEAERVSLADRRWAELPRSAGRRDLVAKDLSRVLYGGQVRCVSFLSTSVRSKVATNLLSQPLNEISPERIFSAIAALTGLDRELEAERKSRAEEHRERAKAAEAIARLTEWEREAASLLKTFDRRDRARDEVAGALRHWRTRQARMLVDAAEADAAHAAEQERLHEETAEAVAAIRAAEREVEQLTGGALDAQLGEAGSALADLKGQADKLGADKAVARNRLEELRRQVSSLEDRQREADGRDEAAAGKELAEAEGRRDEAQQEFGMARGAVARAERALTEAEAGESSAPAQIRALAGAGIAAVGLLDAVELAEDVRERWEAALWPYREAVVVGSGDLETAAGALRSLPGSMIVPADGDLDPDGKPLDGHPEGVNCGLPLGRFFAALEGGDGTGVVIVGGFPEAMTGRVARVQAARAALEASKEALEEARQRTADTAADVAQAQRRLAGARAAAELELVREKMTGLREQLEELAGSESKLGPRLGSAEQTLRRLQAKADTRALEVDRLRGRREGHERERDRIRGKSAELADRRNALELESLEREWGGSRDGAAEWLDALDEDERTWTPDEWWHNAEKHLSEALRRVFPDGVSDEDMPEEVRFLLTERAEGEGRRTDRERATFPRLVKALEAYLRQQEDYERHQRRQIEVQLSARRADLDKAQKGADEAAGAAEAHRTALTAAIRARLARVSEEFEKLDVAYGGYGATLEFPTPEPPGDPEQEWRWRVTPKWRRSDGQRYVPYNRRANTALMDEKAVKLVCAAALASSGGGRLCLVLDELGRNLGKEHRKEAVALFRKIGETHGITVIGALQDDMEPYAIDACGQYVKLRRSSDTMAYNEPPVVVGYDEHEPRVRLLAQQISESRPDVETDAGAGVETDSQADIEVTPAP
;
A
#
# COMPACT_ATOMS: atom_id res chain seq x y z
N MET A 1 56.37 -7.55 9.47
CA MET A 1 56.23 -8.88 10.08
C MET A 1 55.44 -9.74 9.10
N THR A 2 56.13 -10.74 8.56
CA THR A 2 55.63 -11.81 7.71
C THR A 2 54.75 -12.77 8.52
N ALA A 3 53.58 -13.11 8.01
CA ALA A 3 52.78 -14.28 8.41
C ALA A 3 51.88 -14.63 7.20
N VAL A 4 52.36 -15.47 6.27
CA VAL A 4 52.21 -16.93 6.23
C VAL A 4 50.82 -17.34 5.74
N LEU A 5 50.79 -17.66 4.44
CA LEU A 5 49.76 -18.41 3.73
C LEU A 5 49.86 -19.88 4.17
N ASP A 6 48.72 -20.48 4.50
CA ASP A 6 48.55 -21.93 4.57
C ASP A 6 47.37 -22.36 3.66
N PRO A 7 47.46 -23.53 2.98
CA PRO A 7 46.66 -23.86 1.81
C PRO A 7 45.34 -24.55 2.19
N LEU A 8 44.23 -24.08 1.60
CA LEU A 8 42.94 -24.76 1.68
C LEU A 8 42.89 -25.93 0.66
N VAL A 9 42.83 -27.13 1.21
CA VAL A 9 42.50 -28.42 0.58
C VAL A 9 41.18 -28.30 -0.23
N PRO A 10 41.06 -28.91 -1.43
CA PRO A 10 39.87 -28.79 -2.26
C PRO A 10 38.67 -29.51 -1.62
N ALA A 11 37.61 -28.75 -1.35
CA ALA A 11 36.31 -29.28 -0.96
C ALA A 11 35.59 -29.89 -2.17
N PRO A 12 34.79 -30.96 -2.00
CA PRO A 12 34.10 -31.64 -3.09
C PRO A 12 33.04 -30.73 -3.72
N ALA A 13 32.95 -30.78 -5.06
CA ALA A 13 32.03 -30.01 -5.88
C ALA A 13 30.58 -30.15 -5.38
N ARG A 14 30.03 -29.06 -4.85
CA ARG A 14 28.59 -28.91 -4.61
C ARG A 14 27.91 -28.65 -5.95
N GLY A 15 27.39 -29.71 -6.57
CA GLY A 15 26.45 -29.61 -7.67
C GLY A 15 25.09 -29.13 -7.17
N GLY A 16 24.61 -28.01 -7.70
CA GLY A 16 23.26 -27.50 -7.44
C GLY A 16 23.23 -26.00 -7.20
N ALA A 17 23.15 -25.22 -8.28
CA ALA A 17 22.53 -23.88 -8.43
C ALA A 17 23.20 -22.98 -9.50
N ASP A 18 24.44 -23.26 -9.91
CA ASP A 18 25.21 -22.38 -10.81
C ASP A 18 25.62 -23.04 -12.14
N SER A 19 24.69 -23.23 -13.08
CA SER A 19 25.08 -23.47 -14.48
C SER A 19 24.29 -22.57 -15.43
N GLU A 20 24.60 -21.28 -15.40
CA GLU A 20 24.35 -20.44 -16.57
C GLU A 20 25.30 -20.89 -17.69
N ASN A 21 24.80 -20.99 -18.93
CA ASN A 21 25.54 -21.45 -20.11
C ASN A 21 25.80 -22.97 -20.21
N VAL A 22 24.75 -23.80 -20.06
CA VAL A 22 24.79 -25.27 -20.17
C VAL A 22 25.43 -25.79 -21.47
N VAL A 23 25.16 -25.13 -22.61
CA VAL A 23 25.67 -25.58 -23.92
C VAL A 23 27.16 -25.24 -24.08
N GLY A 24 27.63 -24.13 -23.50
CA GLY A 24 29.02 -23.71 -23.60
C GLY A 24 29.46 -23.48 -25.05
N ALA A 25 30.68 -23.85 -25.42
CA ALA A 25 31.21 -23.65 -26.79
C ALA A 25 30.67 -24.63 -27.85
N ARG A 26 29.79 -25.57 -27.47
CA ARG A 26 29.24 -26.61 -28.35
C ARG A 26 28.34 -26.04 -29.46
N THR A 27 28.24 -26.76 -30.57
CA THR A 27 27.38 -26.49 -31.74
C THR A 27 26.33 -27.56 -31.94
N LEU A 28 25.26 -27.23 -32.65
CA LEU A 28 24.19 -28.19 -32.98
C LEU A 28 24.70 -29.21 -34.01
N ILE A 29 24.69 -30.49 -33.63
CA ILE A 29 25.16 -31.60 -34.48
C ILE A 29 24.05 -32.58 -34.88
N ALA A 30 22.89 -32.52 -34.22
CA ALA A 30 21.69 -33.23 -34.65
C ALA A 30 20.44 -32.55 -34.08
N ILE A 31 19.33 -32.65 -34.81
CA ILE A 31 18.01 -32.23 -34.37
C ILE A 31 16.98 -33.35 -34.63
N GLN A 32 16.05 -33.54 -33.70
CA GLN A 32 14.88 -34.40 -33.88
C GLN A 32 13.63 -33.62 -33.49
N ALA A 33 12.61 -33.71 -34.34
CA ALA A 33 11.31 -33.08 -34.14
C ALA A 33 10.26 -34.18 -33.94
N VAL A 34 9.43 -34.09 -32.90
CA VAL A 34 8.37 -35.07 -32.61
C VAL A 34 7.07 -34.32 -32.37
N ASN A 35 6.01 -34.65 -33.13
CA ASN A 35 4.73 -33.92 -33.15
C ASN A 35 4.88 -32.41 -33.46
N ILE A 36 5.90 -32.03 -34.24
CA ILE A 36 6.15 -30.64 -34.65
C ILE A 36 5.84 -30.52 -36.14
N SER A 37 4.78 -29.78 -36.48
CA SER A 37 4.26 -29.64 -37.84
C SER A 37 4.19 -31.03 -38.51
N ARG A 38 4.34 -31.10 -39.82
CA ARG A 38 4.37 -32.36 -40.58
C ARG A 38 5.74 -33.02 -40.64
N LEU A 39 6.69 -32.61 -39.79
CA LEU A 39 8.07 -33.10 -39.84
C LEU A 39 8.14 -34.57 -39.46
N SER A 40 9.06 -35.32 -40.07
CA SER A 40 9.25 -36.72 -39.68
C SER A 40 9.84 -36.80 -38.27
N THR A 41 9.49 -37.84 -37.55
CA THR A 41 10.04 -38.14 -36.21
C THR A 41 11.49 -38.64 -36.21
N HIS A 42 12.14 -38.76 -37.37
CA HIS A 42 13.53 -39.23 -37.48
C HIS A 42 14.52 -38.14 -37.04
N PRO A 43 15.63 -38.50 -36.38
CA PRO A 43 16.75 -37.59 -36.16
C PRO A 43 17.40 -37.16 -37.49
N VAL A 44 17.71 -35.86 -37.58
CA VAL A 44 18.44 -35.25 -38.70
C VAL A 44 19.80 -34.78 -38.18
N PRO A 45 20.92 -35.40 -38.60
CA PRO A 45 22.25 -34.89 -38.27
C PRO A 45 22.46 -33.53 -38.93
N THR A 46 23.30 -32.67 -38.35
CA THR A 46 23.67 -31.35 -38.90
C THR A 46 25.18 -31.21 -38.93
N VAL A 47 25.72 -30.65 -40.01
CA VAL A 47 27.16 -30.37 -40.17
C VAL A 47 27.41 -28.90 -39.78
N PRO A 48 28.08 -28.62 -38.64
CA PRO A 48 28.36 -27.26 -38.21
C PRO A 48 29.37 -26.56 -39.12
N GLY A 49 29.32 -25.22 -39.19
CA GLY A 49 30.34 -24.40 -39.89
C GLY A 49 30.27 -24.44 -41.42
N THR A 50 29.17 -24.94 -41.99
CA THR A 50 28.94 -24.96 -43.44
C THR A 50 27.56 -24.42 -43.81
N LEU A 51 27.28 -24.39 -45.12
CA LEU A 51 25.95 -24.13 -45.65
C LEU A 51 25.15 -25.45 -45.68
N ILE A 52 24.12 -25.52 -44.83
CA ILE A 52 23.09 -26.56 -44.81
C ILE A 52 21.90 -26.05 -45.63
N VAL A 53 21.47 -26.80 -46.65
CA VAL A 53 20.32 -26.44 -47.46
C VAL A 53 19.17 -27.41 -47.26
N VAL A 54 17.97 -26.86 -47.08
CA VAL A 54 16.74 -27.61 -46.81
C VAL A 54 15.82 -27.50 -48.01
N ALA A 55 15.69 -28.59 -48.75
CA ALA A 55 14.77 -28.75 -49.87
C ALA A 55 13.51 -29.51 -49.43
N GLY A 56 12.44 -29.38 -50.23
CA GLY A 56 11.14 -29.96 -49.92
C GLY A 56 10.51 -30.57 -51.16
N GLN A 57 9.85 -31.70 -50.99
CA GLN A 57 9.07 -32.36 -52.03
C GLN A 57 7.73 -32.77 -51.42
N GLY A 58 6.70 -31.96 -51.63
CA GLY A 58 5.34 -32.29 -51.23
C GLY A 58 4.51 -32.83 -52.40
N PRO A 59 3.26 -33.27 -52.13
CA PRO A 59 2.39 -33.89 -53.13
C PRO A 59 1.88 -32.92 -54.21
N LYS A 60 1.82 -31.61 -53.91
CA LYS A 60 1.43 -30.55 -54.87
C LYS A 60 2.57 -29.59 -55.19
N ASP A 61 3.23 -29.10 -54.14
CA ASP A 61 4.41 -28.22 -54.21
C ASP A 61 5.39 -28.56 -53.07
N SER A 62 6.57 -27.95 -53.07
CA SER A 62 7.57 -28.16 -52.00
C SER A 62 7.20 -27.53 -50.66
N ASN A 63 6.25 -26.59 -50.63
CA ASN A 63 5.83 -25.90 -49.41
C ASN A 63 5.12 -26.87 -48.47
N GLY A 64 4.36 -27.82 -49.03
CA GLY A 64 3.70 -28.89 -48.28
C GLY A 64 4.62 -29.85 -47.54
N ALA A 65 5.95 -29.78 -47.74
CA ALA A 65 6.95 -30.60 -47.06
C ALA A 65 7.46 -30.01 -45.73
N GLY A 66 7.04 -28.81 -45.33
CA GLY A 66 7.37 -28.25 -44.01
C GLY A 66 8.78 -27.70 -43.84
N LYS A 67 9.44 -27.23 -44.92
CA LYS A 67 10.79 -26.62 -44.89
C LYS A 67 10.91 -25.53 -43.82
N SER A 68 9.96 -24.58 -43.80
CA SER A 68 9.96 -23.45 -42.88
C SER A 68 9.72 -23.88 -41.42
N SER A 69 8.90 -24.92 -41.19
CA SER A 69 8.70 -25.50 -39.86
C SER A 69 9.97 -26.19 -39.33
N PHE A 70 10.74 -26.86 -40.21
CA PHE A 70 12.01 -27.50 -39.83
C PHE A 70 13.02 -26.47 -39.34
N ILE A 71 13.26 -25.42 -40.13
CA ILE A 71 14.20 -24.37 -39.73
C ILE A 71 13.67 -23.57 -38.52
N ALA A 72 12.36 -23.37 -38.39
CA ALA A 72 11.76 -22.73 -37.22
C ALA A 72 11.98 -23.53 -35.92
N SER A 73 11.97 -24.86 -36.01
CA SER A 73 12.31 -25.72 -34.87
C SER A 73 13.75 -25.49 -34.41
N ILE A 74 14.69 -25.34 -35.35
CA ILE A 74 16.09 -25.03 -35.06
C ILE A 74 16.23 -23.65 -34.39
N THR A 75 15.51 -22.64 -34.85
CA THR A 75 15.62 -21.29 -34.27
C THR A 75 15.01 -21.19 -32.87
N ALA A 76 13.92 -21.94 -32.62
CA ALA A 76 13.35 -22.08 -31.29
C ALA A 76 14.32 -22.78 -30.33
N LEU A 77 14.94 -23.87 -30.80
CA LEU A 77 15.99 -24.59 -30.08
C LEU A 77 17.14 -23.68 -29.69
N LEU A 78 17.68 -22.94 -30.66
CA LEU A 78 18.85 -22.07 -30.49
C LEU A 78 18.56 -20.72 -29.81
N GLY A 79 17.34 -20.53 -29.30
CA GLY A 79 17.00 -19.36 -28.49
C GLY A 79 16.98 -18.04 -29.25
N ASP A 80 16.54 -18.04 -30.51
CA ASP A 80 16.34 -16.82 -31.29
C ASP A 80 15.30 -15.88 -30.66
N GLU A 81 15.70 -14.66 -30.31
CA GLU A 81 14.85 -13.68 -29.61
C GLU A 81 13.53 -13.34 -30.32
N GLN A 82 13.41 -13.63 -31.62
CA GLN A 82 12.15 -13.46 -32.36
C GLN A 82 10.97 -14.26 -31.77
N TRP A 83 11.24 -15.34 -31.03
CA TRP A 83 10.21 -16.11 -30.34
C TRP A 83 9.67 -15.45 -29.07
N ARG A 84 10.25 -14.31 -28.65
CA ARG A 84 9.83 -13.55 -27.44
C ARG A 84 9.74 -14.42 -26.20
N PHE A 85 10.84 -15.13 -25.91
CA PHE A 85 10.95 -16.01 -24.74
C PHE A 85 10.61 -15.33 -23.40
N ALA A 86 10.94 -14.04 -23.25
CA ALA A 86 10.57 -13.24 -22.09
C ALA A 86 9.04 -13.12 -21.88
N SER A 87 8.25 -13.21 -22.96
CA SER A 87 6.79 -13.16 -22.96
C SER A 87 6.14 -14.55 -22.96
N GLY A 88 6.89 -15.61 -22.65
CA GLY A 88 6.37 -16.98 -22.55
C GLY A 88 6.37 -17.79 -23.86
N ALA A 89 6.92 -17.25 -24.95
CA ALA A 89 7.11 -17.94 -26.23
C ALA A 89 5.84 -18.60 -26.85
N ARG A 90 4.65 -18.00 -26.67
CA ARG A 90 3.38 -18.52 -27.20
C ARG A 90 3.42 -18.91 -28.68
N ALA A 91 4.16 -18.16 -29.51
CA ALA A 91 4.29 -18.44 -30.94
C ALA A 91 4.95 -19.79 -31.23
N VAL A 92 5.74 -20.36 -30.31
CA VAL A 92 6.36 -21.68 -30.50
C VAL A 92 5.30 -22.79 -30.52
N ALA A 93 4.17 -22.62 -29.82
CA ALA A 93 3.06 -23.57 -29.85
C ALA A 93 2.40 -23.67 -31.25
N GLU A 94 2.51 -22.63 -32.09
CA GLU A 94 2.05 -22.66 -33.49
C GLU A 94 2.87 -23.68 -34.34
N LEU A 95 4.00 -24.18 -33.84
CA LEU A 95 4.78 -25.24 -34.50
C LEU A 95 4.23 -26.65 -34.25
N LEU A 96 3.30 -26.85 -33.32
CA LEU A 96 2.74 -28.18 -33.04
C LEU A 96 2.01 -28.75 -34.26
N PHE A 97 2.02 -30.08 -34.39
CA PHE A 97 1.23 -30.75 -35.41
C PHE A 97 -0.27 -30.42 -35.22
N ASN A 98 -0.88 -29.87 -36.27
CA ASN A 98 -2.29 -29.54 -36.31
C ASN A 98 -2.96 -30.34 -37.44
N ALA A 99 -3.95 -31.17 -37.09
CA ALA A 99 -4.62 -32.06 -38.01
C ALA A 99 -5.45 -31.32 -39.08
N GLU A 100 -6.11 -30.21 -38.72
CA GLU A 100 -6.88 -29.38 -39.66
C GLU A 100 -5.98 -28.76 -40.74
N LEU A 101 -4.79 -28.31 -40.33
CA LEU A 101 -3.81 -27.78 -41.27
C LEU A 101 -3.18 -28.90 -42.09
N ALA A 102 -3.09 -30.14 -41.60
CA ALA A 102 -2.40 -31.26 -42.24
C ALA A 102 -3.22 -32.01 -43.30
N ALA A 103 -4.56 -32.08 -43.16
CA ALA A 103 -5.42 -32.89 -44.01
C ALA A 103 -6.51 -32.07 -44.74
N GLN A 104 -6.61 -32.22 -46.07
CA GLN A 104 -7.79 -31.82 -46.84
C GLN A 104 -8.75 -33.02 -47.02
N GLY A 105 -9.17 -33.64 -45.91
CA GLY A 105 -10.11 -34.79 -45.92
C GLY A 105 -10.35 -35.42 -44.55
N GLU A 106 -11.55 -35.99 -44.36
CA GLU A 106 -12.19 -36.55 -43.15
C GLU A 106 -11.26 -37.02 -41.98
N ASN A 107 -11.45 -36.41 -40.79
CA ASN A 107 -11.23 -36.84 -39.39
C ASN A 107 -10.24 -37.99 -39.02
N GLN A 108 -9.16 -38.25 -39.76
CA GLN A 108 -8.26 -39.38 -39.45
C GLN A 108 -7.16 -39.10 -38.41
N TRP A 109 -6.86 -37.83 -38.07
CA TRP A 109 -5.74 -37.47 -37.20
C TRP A 109 -6.15 -36.46 -36.13
N ALA A 110 -5.58 -36.58 -34.92
CA ALA A 110 -5.75 -35.59 -33.85
C ALA A 110 -4.61 -34.57 -33.87
N SER A 111 -4.89 -33.33 -33.50
CA SER A 111 -3.86 -32.32 -33.25
C SER A 111 -3.04 -32.72 -32.01
N ALA A 112 -1.77 -32.34 -31.98
CA ALA A 112 -0.88 -32.70 -30.87
C ALA A 112 -1.02 -31.69 -29.71
N ASP A 113 -1.33 -32.19 -28.52
CA ASP A 113 -1.36 -31.39 -27.28
C ASP A 113 0.06 -30.92 -26.87
N HIS A 114 1.07 -31.73 -27.18
CA HIS A 114 2.47 -31.40 -27.00
C HIS A 114 3.38 -32.09 -28.04
N GLY A 115 4.58 -31.55 -28.17
CA GLY A 115 5.64 -32.07 -29.04
C GLY A 115 7.03 -31.77 -28.48
N TYR A 116 8.05 -32.31 -29.13
CA TYR A 116 9.44 -32.17 -28.70
C TYR A 116 10.33 -31.67 -29.82
N ILE A 117 11.18 -30.70 -29.49
CA ILE A 117 12.34 -30.30 -30.30
C ILE A 117 13.59 -30.70 -29.51
N VAL A 118 14.30 -31.70 -30.02
CA VAL A 118 15.47 -32.28 -29.36
C VAL A 118 16.72 -31.90 -30.13
N GLY A 119 17.69 -31.31 -29.45
CA GLY A 119 18.96 -30.88 -30.04
C GLY A 119 20.14 -31.56 -29.37
N VAL A 120 21.06 -32.11 -30.16
CA VAL A 120 22.34 -32.65 -29.67
C VAL A 120 23.43 -31.64 -29.98
N PHE A 121 24.19 -31.27 -28.95
CA PHE A 121 25.28 -30.29 -29.04
C PHE A 121 26.62 -30.93 -28.70
N ASP A 122 27.64 -30.67 -29.52
CA ASP A 122 29.03 -31.12 -29.28
C ASP A 122 30.05 -30.07 -29.76
N PHE A 123 31.32 -30.24 -29.41
CA PHE A 123 32.38 -29.30 -29.75
C PHE A 123 32.66 -29.23 -31.25
N SER A 124 33.02 -28.02 -31.70
CA SER A 124 33.59 -27.65 -33.01
C SER A 124 34.54 -28.65 -33.59
N GLU A 125 35.64 -28.72 -32.87
CA GLU A 125 36.86 -29.41 -33.19
C GLU A 125 37.28 -30.21 -31.96
N GLU A 126 37.93 -31.35 -32.15
CA GLU A 126 38.37 -32.19 -31.03
C GLU A 126 39.34 -31.45 -30.10
N ASN A 127 40.16 -30.55 -30.65
CA ASN A 127 41.11 -29.74 -29.90
C ASN A 127 40.45 -28.70 -28.99
N GLU A 128 39.17 -28.37 -29.22
CA GLU A 128 38.40 -27.43 -28.41
C GLU A 128 37.69 -28.12 -27.23
N ARG A 129 37.68 -29.46 -27.18
CA ARG A 129 36.99 -30.24 -26.14
C ARG A 129 37.83 -30.28 -24.85
N PRO A 130 37.34 -29.72 -23.73
CA PRO A 130 37.99 -29.89 -22.43
C PRO A 130 37.97 -31.36 -21.96
N GLU A 131 38.99 -31.77 -21.21
CA GLU A 131 39.04 -33.13 -20.65
C GLU A 131 37.81 -33.42 -19.77
N GLY A 132 37.11 -34.52 -20.07
CA GLY A 132 35.91 -34.94 -19.33
C GLY A 132 34.60 -34.30 -19.80
N GLU A 133 34.63 -33.39 -20.76
CA GLU A 133 33.44 -32.80 -21.36
C GLU A 133 33.02 -33.51 -22.65
N GLY A 134 31.73 -33.84 -22.74
CA GLY A 134 31.16 -34.56 -23.89
C GLY A 134 29.94 -33.85 -24.51
N PRO A 135 29.21 -34.52 -25.40
CA PRO A 135 27.99 -34.00 -25.99
C PRO A 135 26.91 -33.74 -24.93
N VAL A 136 25.99 -32.82 -25.22
CA VAL A 136 24.82 -32.50 -24.41
C VAL A 136 23.57 -32.58 -25.28
N THR A 137 22.54 -33.27 -24.81
CA THR A 137 21.22 -33.26 -25.44
C THR A 137 20.28 -32.33 -24.69
N ILE A 138 19.71 -31.36 -25.41
CA ILE A 138 18.68 -30.43 -24.95
C ILE A 138 17.33 -30.91 -25.47
N TRP A 139 16.34 -30.95 -24.59
CA TRP A 139 14.94 -31.24 -24.91
C TRP A 139 14.10 -30.00 -24.64
N LEU A 140 13.43 -29.51 -25.68
CA LEU A 140 12.36 -28.54 -25.55
C LEU A 140 11.02 -29.24 -25.73
N ARG A 141 10.18 -29.21 -24.70
CA ARG A 141 8.78 -29.64 -24.82
C ARG A 141 7.93 -28.43 -25.15
N VAL A 142 7.27 -28.49 -26.30
CA VAL A 142 6.33 -27.49 -26.78
C VAL A 142 4.93 -27.93 -26.38
N ASN A 143 4.18 -27.09 -25.67
CA ASN A 143 2.82 -27.40 -25.21
C ASN A 143 1.81 -26.46 -25.88
N ALA A 144 0.63 -26.97 -26.21
CA ALA A 144 -0.47 -26.17 -26.74
C ALA A 144 -0.87 -25.08 -25.74
N ASP A 145 -0.96 -25.45 -24.46
CA ASP A 145 -1.28 -24.55 -23.34
C ASP A 145 -0.06 -24.03 -22.59
N ALA A 146 -0.28 -22.99 -21.77
CA ALA A 146 0.76 -22.45 -20.91
C ALA A 146 1.14 -23.46 -19.79
N PRO A 147 2.43 -23.73 -19.53
CA PRO A 147 3.60 -23.10 -20.14
C PRO A 147 3.91 -23.68 -21.54
N HIS A 148 3.90 -22.83 -22.57
CA HIS A 148 4.08 -23.25 -23.98
C HIS A 148 5.45 -23.85 -24.31
N LEU A 149 6.45 -23.67 -23.44
CA LEU A 149 7.79 -24.20 -23.62
C LEU A 149 8.40 -24.60 -22.27
N GLU A 150 8.83 -25.85 -22.16
CA GLU A 150 9.57 -26.41 -21.02
C GLU A 150 10.92 -26.96 -21.48
N ILE A 151 11.93 -26.91 -20.61
CA ILE A 151 13.33 -27.17 -20.97
C ILE A 151 13.96 -28.16 -20.01
N ARG A 152 14.52 -29.25 -20.57
CA ARG A 152 15.34 -30.25 -19.87
C ARG A 152 16.60 -30.56 -20.66
N TRP A 153 17.65 -31.05 -19.99
CA TRP A 153 18.88 -31.47 -20.67
C TRP A 153 19.57 -32.62 -19.95
N ARG A 154 20.47 -33.29 -20.68
CA ARG A 154 21.33 -34.35 -20.15
C ARG A 154 22.62 -34.47 -20.96
N HIS A 155 23.74 -34.75 -20.29
CA HIS A 155 25.00 -35.10 -20.95
C HIS A 155 24.88 -36.44 -21.67
N GLY A 156 25.50 -36.55 -22.85
CA GLY A 156 25.37 -37.67 -23.78
C GLY A 156 24.39 -37.38 -24.91
N VAL A 157 24.21 -38.37 -25.81
CA VAL A 157 23.24 -38.34 -26.90
C VAL A 157 21.98 -39.10 -26.48
N HIS A 158 20.85 -38.39 -26.39
CA HIS A 158 19.57 -38.93 -25.88
C HIS A 158 18.43 -38.59 -26.84
N LEU A 159 18.41 -39.21 -28.03
CA LEU A 159 17.31 -39.08 -28.99
C LEU A 159 16.26 -40.17 -28.80
N ALA A 160 15.05 -39.95 -29.32
CA ALA A 160 13.99 -40.96 -29.38
C ALA A 160 14.14 -41.81 -30.65
N ALA A 161 15.11 -42.72 -30.65
CA ALA A 161 15.35 -43.64 -31.76
C ALA A 161 14.55 -44.94 -31.58
N ALA A 162 13.68 -45.26 -32.55
CA ALA A 162 12.92 -46.50 -32.62
C ALA A 162 12.49 -46.78 -34.07
N PRO A 163 12.22 -48.05 -34.45
CA PRO A 163 11.93 -48.42 -35.83
C PRO A 163 10.67 -47.77 -36.41
N SER A 164 9.60 -47.64 -35.61
CA SER A 164 8.34 -47.03 -36.05
C SER A 164 8.10 -45.63 -35.46
N GLU A 165 7.27 -44.85 -36.13
CA GLU A 165 6.92 -43.49 -35.68
C GLU A 165 6.18 -43.47 -34.34
N ALA A 166 5.18 -44.35 -34.16
CA ALA A 166 4.42 -44.45 -32.91
C ALA A 166 5.32 -44.82 -31.72
N GLU A 167 6.31 -45.69 -31.93
CA GLU A 167 7.30 -46.03 -30.91
C GLU A 167 8.22 -44.85 -30.60
N ARG A 168 8.62 -44.05 -31.60
CA ARG A 168 9.42 -42.83 -31.37
C ARG A 168 8.66 -41.79 -30.56
N VAL A 169 7.37 -41.55 -30.86
CA VAL A 169 6.52 -40.66 -30.06
C VAL A 169 6.41 -41.16 -28.61
N SER A 170 6.08 -42.45 -28.43
CA SER A 170 5.97 -43.06 -27.10
C SER A 170 7.30 -43.09 -26.33
N LEU A 171 8.42 -43.25 -27.03
CA LEU A 171 9.76 -43.18 -26.46
C LEU A 171 10.12 -41.74 -26.07
N ALA A 172 9.70 -40.74 -26.85
CA ALA A 172 9.94 -39.34 -26.54
C ALA A 172 9.26 -38.93 -25.22
N ASP A 173 8.01 -39.34 -25.00
CA ASP A 173 7.30 -39.08 -23.73
C ASP A 173 7.97 -39.76 -22.53
N ARG A 174 8.40 -41.02 -22.70
CA ARG A 174 9.14 -41.74 -21.66
C ARG A 174 10.48 -41.08 -21.35
N ARG A 175 11.25 -40.72 -22.39
CA ARG A 175 12.53 -40.02 -22.25
C ARG A 175 12.36 -38.69 -21.54
N TRP A 176 11.38 -37.89 -21.95
CA TRP A 176 11.06 -36.65 -21.27
C TRP A 176 10.82 -36.88 -19.78
N ALA A 177 9.94 -37.83 -19.41
CA ALA A 177 9.65 -38.16 -18.02
C ALA A 177 10.88 -38.60 -17.20
N GLU A 178 11.84 -39.30 -17.82
CA GLU A 178 13.09 -39.74 -17.19
C GLU A 178 14.13 -38.61 -17.02
N LEU A 179 14.04 -37.53 -17.79
CA LEU A 179 14.99 -36.42 -17.70
C LEU A 179 14.83 -35.68 -16.36
N PRO A 180 15.95 -35.30 -15.71
CA PRO A 180 15.90 -34.58 -14.45
C PRO A 180 15.21 -33.22 -14.64
N ARG A 181 14.33 -32.85 -13.71
CA ARG A 181 13.75 -31.50 -13.69
C ARG A 181 14.85 -30.50 -13.37
N SER A 182 15.04 -29.57 -14.30
CA SER A 182 16.15 -28.61 -14.36
C SER A 182 16.33 -27.72 -13.10
N ALA A 183 15.28 -27.53 -12.29
CA ALA A 183 15.33 -26.78 -11.02
C ALA A 183 14.99 -27.62 -9.78
N GLY A 184 15.15 -28.95 -9.83
CA GLY A 184 14.91 -29.87 -8.71
C GLY A 184 13.44 -30.07 -8.30
N ARG A 185 12.52 -29.16 -8.66
CA ARG A 185 11.07 -29.28 -8.44
C ARG A 185 10.20 -28.94 -9.66
N ARG A 186 10.61 -27.97 -10.49
CA ARG A 186 9.89 -27.52 -11.69
C ARG A 186 10.82 -27.48 -12.90
N ASP A 187 10.24 -27.54 -14.09
CA ASP A 187 10.97 -27.33 -15.33
C ASP A 187 11.26 -25.85 -15.55
N LEU A 188 12.36 -25.58 -16.25
CA LEU A 188 12.64 -24.24 -16.74
C LEU A 188 11.70 -23.94 -17.90
N VAL A 189 11.22 -22.71 -17.94
CA VAL A 189 10.25 -22.24 -18.93
C VAL A 189 10.92 -21.31 -19.94
N ALA A 190 10.18 -20.95 -21.00
CA ALA A 190 10.65 -20.07 -22.08
C ALA A 190 11.62 -18.94 -21.66
N LYS A 191 11.25 -18.11 -20.67
CA LYS A 191 12.06 -16.95 -20.23
C LYS A 191 13.47 -17.29 -19.74
N ASP A 192 13.70 -18.53 -19.32
CA ASP A 192 14.98 -18.99 -18.79
C ASP A 192 15.89 -19.59 -19.88
N LEU A 193 15.36 -19.86 -21.08
CA LEU A 193 16.06 -20.56 -22.17
C LEU A 193 17.41 -19.93 -22.51
N SER A 194 17.40 -18.67 -22.95
CA SER A 194 18.63 -18.01 -23.43
C SER A 194 19.66 -17.85 -22.31
N ARG A 195 19.22 -17.55 -21.08
CA ARG A 195 20.10 -17.38 -19.90
C ARG A 195 20.74 -18.70 -19.50
N VAL A 196 19.94 -19.75 -19.32
CA VAL A 196 20.42 -21.03 -18.79
C VAL A 196 21.19 -21.82 -19.84
N LEU A 197 20.66 -21.94 -21.06
CA LEU A 197 21.34 -22.74 -22.09
C LEU A 197 22.57 -22.04 -22.65
N TYR A 198 22.51 -20.71 -22.84
CA TYR A 198 23.50 -19.98 -23.62
C TYR A 198 24.24 -18.87 -22.86
N GLY A 199 24.03 -18.73 -21.55
CA GLY A 199 24.60 -17.62 -20.76
C GLY A 199 24.11 -16.25 -21.25
N GLY A 200 22.97 -16.25 -21.95
CA GLY A 200 22.43 -15.11 -22.64
C GLY A 200 23.21 -14.69 -23.91
N GLN A 201 24.14 -15.49 -24.43
CA GLN A 201 24.76 -15.21 -25.72
C GLN A 201 23.76 -15.43 -26.87
N VAL A 202 23.84 -14.63 -27.93
CA VAL A 202 23.06 -14.86 -29.16
C VAL A 202 23.67 -16.03 -29.93
N ARG A 203 22.92 -17.12 -30.10
CA ARG A 203 23.37 -18.32 -30.84
C ARG A 203 22.75 -18.44 -32.22
N CYS A 204 21.58 -17.87 -32.42
CA CYS A 204 20.85 -17.94 -33.68
C CYS A 204 20.33 -16.57 -34.10
N VAL A 205 20.42 -16.32 -35.40
CA VAL A 205 19.78 -15.21 -36.08
C VAL A 205 19.01 -15.79 -37.25
N SER A 206 17.69 -15.61 -37.27
CA SER A 206 16.86 -16.17 -38.32
C SER A 206 16.13 -15.13 -39.16
N PHE A 207 15.83 -15.50 -40.40
CA PHE A 207 14.81 -14.92 -41.25
C PHE A 207 13.74 -15.99 -41.43
N LEU A 208 12.57 -15.80 -40.82
CA LEU A 208 11.42 -16.70 -40.95
C LEU A 208 10.29 -15.95 -41.65
N SER A 209 9.71 -16.54 -42.69
CA SER A 209 8.58 -15.95 -43.41
C SER A 209 7.31 -15.93 -42.53
N THR A 210 6.32 -15.12 -42.92
CA THR A 210 5.01 -15.04 -42.24
C THR A 210 4.18 -16.32 -42.36
N SER A 211 4.63 -17.31 -43.14
CA SER A 211 3.91 -18.59 -43.29
C SER A 211 3.91 -19.42 -42.01
N VAL A 212 4.86 -19.16 -41.09
CA VAL A 212 5.00 -19.87 -39.80
C VAL A 212 4.53 -18.98 -38.62
N ARG A 213 4.07 -17.75 -38.86
CA ARG A 213 3.81 -16.74 -37.80
C ARG A 213 2.72 -15.74 -38.15
N SER A 214 1.94 -15.35 -37.13
CA SER A 214 0.91 -14.31 -37.25
C SER A 214 1.43 -12.85 -37.30
N LYS A 215 2.70 -12.56 -36.92
CA LYS A 215 3.28 -11.19 -36.92
C LYS A 215 4.75 -11.14 -37.38
N VAL A 216 5.08 -10.17 -38.24
CA VAL A 216 6.45 -9.90 -38.73
C VAL A 216 7.31 -9.35 -37.59
N ALA A 217 8.36 -10.08 -37.22
CA ALA A 217 9.42 -9.54 -36.37
C ALA A 217 10.37 -8.71 -37.23
N THR A 218 10.69 -7.51 -36.76
CA THR A 218 11.49 -6.51 -37.47
C THR A 218 12.99 -6.76 -37.32
N ASN A 219 13.57 -7.64 -38.15
CA ASN A 219 15.02 -7.88 -38.22
C ASN A 219 15.65 -7.16 -39.45
N LEU A 220 16.99 -7.10 -39.56
CA LEU A 220 17.70 -6.43 -40.67
C LEU A 220 17.47 -7.05 -42.05
N LEU A 221 16.96 -8.28 -42.09
CA LEU A 221 16.76 -9.06 -43.32
C LEU A 221 15.27 -9.17 -43.71
N SER A 222 14.35 -8.68 -42.87
CA SER A 222 12.88 -8.81 -43.00
C SER A 222 12.30 -7.88 -44.06
N GLN A 223 13.00 -6.81 -44.36
CA GLN A 223 12.64 -5.77 -45.32
C GLN A 223 13.92 -5.33 -46.05
N PRO A 224 13.82 -4.83 -47.30
CA PRO A 224 14.95 -4.21 -47.97
C PRO A 224 15.61 -3.17 -47.06
N LEU A 225 16.95 -3.17 -47.00
CA LEU A 225 17.70 -2.37 -46.04
C LEU A 225 17.30 -0.88 -46.05
N ASN A 226 16.93 -0.33 -47.21
CA ASN A 226 16.50 1.06 -47.41
C ASN A 226 15.14 1.43 -46.78
N GLU A 227 14.33 0.44 -46.38
CA GLU A 227 13.04 0.64 -45.72
C GLU A 227 13.15 0.60 -44.19
N ILE A 228 14.32 0.23 -43.66
CA ILE A 228 14.59 0.15 -42.23
C ILE A 228 15.16 1.49 -41.74
N SER A 229 14.64 2.03 -40.64
CA SER A 229 15.15 3.28 -40.06
C SER A 229 16.52 3.10 -39.37
N PRO A 230 17.35 4.15 -39.25
CA PRO A 230 18.65 4.06 -38.59
C PRO A 230 18.59 3.59 -37.13
N GLU A 231 17.52 3.91 -36.40
CA GLU A 231 17.28 3.45 -35.03
C GLU A 231 17.03 1.94 -35.01
N ARG A 232 16.21 1.43 -35.94
CA ARG A 232 15.93 0.00 -36.05
C ARG A 232 17.15 -0.80 -36.48
N ILE A 233 18.02 -0.22 -37.31
CA ILE A 233 19.32 -0.82 -37.67
C ILE A 233 20.20 -0.92 -36.42
N PHE A 234 20.24 0.11 -35.57
CA PHE A 234 20.95 0.04 -34.29
C PHE A 234 20.38 -1.05 -33.39
N SER A 235 19.07 -1.10 -33.15
CA SER A 235 18.46 -2.13 -32.28
C SER A 235 18.79 -3.55 -32.75
N ALA A 236 18.81 -3.80 -34.06
CA ALA A 236 19.20 -5.10 -34.59
C ALA A 236 20.69 -5.42 -34.38
N ILE A 237 21.58 -4.44 -34.55
CA ILE A 237 23.01 -4.63 -34.23
C ILE A 237 23.21 -4.78 -32.71
N ALA A 238 22.44 -4.07 -31.90
CA ALA A 238 22.51 -4.08 -30.45
C ALA A 238 22.09 -5.44 -29.88
N ALA A 239 21.03 -6.05 -30.43
CA ALA A 239 20.64 -7.43 -30.12
C ALA A 239 21.78 -8.41 -30.44
N LEU A 240 22.37 -8.33 -31.64
CA LEU A 240 23.46 -9.23 -32.08
C LEU A 240 24.73 -9.07 -31.26
N THR A 241 25.04 -7.85 -30.82
CA THR A 241 26.26 -7.52 -30.07
C THR A 241 26.06 -7.52 -28.55
N GLY A 242 24.86 -7.85 -28.06
CA GLY A 242 24.52 -7.87 -26.63
C GLY A 242 24.45 -6.49 -25.96
N LEU A 243 24.39 -5.40 -26.73
CA LEU A 243 24.29 -4.04 -26.21
C LEU A 243 22.93 -3.72 -25.56
N ASP A 244 21.86 -4.42 -25.98
CA ASP A 244 20.51 -4.19 -25.43
C ASP A 244 20.46 -4.43 -23.92
N ARG A 245 21.22 -5.42 -23.42
CA ARG A 245 21.31 -5.67 -21.97
C ARG A 245 22.03 -4.58 -21.22
N GLU A 246 23.06 -4.00 -21.83
CA GLU A 246 23.81 -2.92 -21.20
C GLU A 246 22.99 -1.62 -21.20
N LEU A 247 22.24 -1.35 -22.26
CA LEU A 247 21.25 -0.27 -22.31
C LEU A 247 20.15 -0.44 -21.27
N GLU A 248 19.64 -1.65 -21.08
CA GLU A 248 18.65 -1.95 -20.04
C GLU A 248 19.25 -1.84 -18.63
N ALA A 249 20.51 -2.25 -18.43
CA ALA A 249 21.21 -2.08 -17.16
C ALA A 249 21.43 -0.60 -16.82
N GLU A 250 21.78 0.24 -17.81
CA GLU A 250 21.87 1.68 -17.63
C GLU A 250 20.51 2.30 -17.31
N ARG A 251 19.44 1.90 -18.01
CA ARG A 251 18.08 2.36 -17.70
C ARG A 251 17.70 2.06 -16.25
N LYS A 252 18.01 0.86 -15.75
CA LYS A 252 17.80 0.50 -14.33
C LYS A 252 18.62 1.38 -13.39
N SER A 253 19.89 1.62 -13.71
CA SER A 253 20.76 2.53 -12.95
C SER A 253 20.20 3.95 -12.89
N ARG A 254 19.63 4.44 -14.00
CA ARG A 254 18.99 5.76 -14.09
C ARG A 254 17.69 5.84 -13.28
N ALA A 255 16.88 4.79 -13.31
CA ALA A 255 15.68 4.69 -12.48
C ALA A 255 16.02 4.61 -10.98
N GLU A 256 17.15 4.03 -10.61
CA GLU A 256 17.68 4.05 -9.23
C GLU A 256 18.15 5.45 -8.82
N GLU A 257 18.95 6.13 -9.65
CA GLU A 257 19.34 7.53 -9.46
C GLU A 257 18.12 8.44 -9.20
N HIS A 258 17.09 8.33 -10.05
CA HIS A 258 15.86 9.12 -9.89
C HIS A 258 15.15 8.82 -8.57
N ARG A 259 15.07 7.56 -8.17
CA ARG A 259 14.44 7.13 -6.90
C ARG A 259 15.18 7.69 -5.68
N GLU A 260 16.51 7.60 -5.65
CA GLU A 260 17.30 8.15 -4.54
C GLU A 260 17.21 9.67 -4.48
N ARG A 261 17.20 10.36 -5.62
CA ARG A 261 16.98 11.81 -5.69
C ARG A 261 15.60 12.22 -5.17
N ALA A 262 14.56 11.46 -5.50
CA ALA A 262 13.21 11.70 -5.00
C ALA A 262 13.13 11.51 -3.47
N LYS A 263 13.77 10.46 -2.93
CA LYS A 263 13.86 10.25 -1.47
C LYS A 263 14.56 11.40 -0.76
N ALA A 264 15.66 11.92 -1.31
CA ALA A 264 16.35 13.07 -0.75
C ALA A 264 15.46 14.34 -0.76
N ALA A 265 14.76 14.61 -1.86
CA ALA A 265 13.83 15.73 -1.94
C ALA A 265 12.67 15.62 -0.93
N GLU A 266 12.12 14.42 -0.76
CA GLU A 266 11.09 14.14 0.23
C GLU A 266 11.59 14.32 1.67
N ALA A 267 12.81 13.86 1.98
CA ALA A 267 13.43 14.05 3.28
C ALA A 267 13.61 15.54 3.63
N ILE A 268 14.00 16.37 2.65
CA ILE A 268 14.08 17.84 2.81
C ILE A 268 12.72 18.44 3.13
N ALA A 269 11.68 18.07 2.37
CA ALA A 269 10.33 18.58 2.57
C ALA A 269 9.80 18.21 3.96
N ARG A 270 9.94 16.94 4.36
CA ARG A 270 9.53 16.43 5.68
C ARG A 270 10.30 17.09 6.83
N LEU A 271 11.59 17.36 6.66
CA LEU A 271 12.38 18.08 7.68
C LEU A 271 11.89 19.52 7.83
N THR A 272 11.66 20.21 6.70
CA THR A 272 11.24 21.62 6.70
C THR A 272 9.85 21.81 7.32
N GLU A 273 8.91 20.92 7.00
CA GLU A 273 7.57 20.90 7.58
C GLU A 273 7.63 20.68 9.10
N TRP A 274 8.38 19.66 9.53
CA TRP A 274 8.53 19.35 10.94
C TRP A 274 9.26 20.45 11.72
N GLU A 275 10.31 21.07 11.15
CA GLU A 275 11.00 22.21 11.77
C GLU A 275 10.04 23.41 11.96
N ARG A 276 9.10 23.63 11.04
CA ARG A 276 8.07 24.68 11.17
C ARG A 276 7.10 24.39 12.31
N GLU A 277 6.63 23.15 12.42
CA GLU A 277 5.76 22.70 13.52
C GLU A 277 6.47 22.80 14.88
N ALA A 278 7.70 22.29 14.96
CA ALA A 278 8.52 22.36 16.15
C ALA A 278 8.80 23.81 16.57
N ALA A 279 9.09 24.71 15.63
CA ALA A 279 9.28 26.13 15.91
C ALA A 279 8.02 26.81 16.48
N SER A 280 6.82 26.40 16.01
CA SER A 280 5.55 26.89 16.56
C SER A 280 5.38 26.47 18.04
N LEU A 281 5.65 25.20 18.35
CA LEU A 281 5.59 24.67 19.72
C LEU A 281 6.61 25.34 20.64
N LEU A 282 7.87 25.46 20.19
CA LEU A 282 8.93 26.13 20.96
C LEU A 282 8.58 27.59 21.27
N LYS A 283 7.96 28.30 20.32
CA LYS A 283 7.50 29.67 20.55
C LYS A 283 6.41 29.75 21.64
N THR A 284 5.53 28.75 21.73
CA THR A 284 4.54 28.65 22.81
C THR A 284 5.22 28.40 24.16
N PHE A 285 6.21 27.52 24.20
CA PHE A 285 6.98 27.24 25.42
C PHE A 285 7.73 28.49 25.89
N ASP A 286 8.40 29.21 24.97
CA ASP A 286 9.12 30.45 25.28
C ASP A 286 8.18 31.56 25.81
N ARG A 287 6.92 31.60 25.34
CA ARG A 287 5.91 32.53 25.88
C ARG A 287 5.55 32.19 27.32
N ARG A 288 5.39 30.90 27.64
CA ARG A 288 5.06 30.43 28.99
C ARG A 288 6.23 30.58 29.94
N ASP A 289 7.47 30.39 29.48
CA ASP A 289 8.68 30.70 30.26
C ASP A 289 8.69 32.17 30.68
N ARG A 290 8.45 33.09 29.73
CA ARG A 290 8.30 34.52 30.06
C ARG A 290 7.12 34.78 30.99
N ALA A 291 6.02 34.05 30.86
CA ALA A 291 4.89 34.19 31.77
C ALA A 291 5.25 33.78 33.20
N ARG A 292 6.08 32.75 33.39
CA ARG A 292 6.60 32.37 34.72
C ARG A 292 7.41 33.51 35.34
N ASP A 293 8.25 34.17 34.55
CA ASP A 293 9.01 35.36 35.00
C ASP A 293 8.07 36.50 35.42
N GLU A 294 7.01 36.76 34.65
CA GLU A 294 6.01 37.78 34.98
C GLU A 294 5.23 37.42 36.26
N VAL A 295 4.88 36.15 36.48
CA VAL A 295 4.22 35.69 37.71
C VAL A 295 5.13 35.86 38.93
N ALA A 296 6.41 35.49 38.80
CA ALA A 296 7.40 35.73 39.85
C ALA A 296 7.54 37.22 40.17
N GLY A 297 7.53 38.07 39.13
CA GLY A 297 7.47 39.53 39.26
C GLY A 297 6.23 40.00 40.02
N ALA A 298 5.05 39.52 39.65
CA ALA A 298 3.78 39.86 40.32
C ALA A 298 3.80 39.52 41.81
N LEU A 299 4.28 38.32 42.17
CA LEU A 299 4.43 37.87 43.56
C LEU A 299 5.41 38.71 44.36
N ARG A 300 6.57 39.05 43.78
CA ARG A 300 7.56 39.91 44.44
C ARG A 300 6.92 41.25 44.82
N HIS A 301 6.26 41.92 43.88
CA HIS A 301 5.67 43.24 44.11
C HIS A 301 4.49 43.17 45.10
N TRP A 302 3.65 42.13 45.04
CA TRP A 302 2.59 41.90 46.01
C TRP A 302 3.14 41.67 47.42
N ARG A 303 4.18 40.85 47.54
CA ARG A 303 4.86 40.57 48.81
C ARG A 303 5.49 41.85 49.38
N THR A 304 6.17 42.64 48.56
CA THR A 304 6.73 43.94 48.98
C THR A 304 5.66 44.91 49.45
N ARG A 305 4.48 44.94 48.81
CA ARG A 305 3.34 45.72 49.29
C ARG A 305 2.90 45.28 50.70
N GLN A 306 2.79 43.97 50.94
CA GLN A 306 2.41 43.44 52.25
C GLN A 306 3.43 43.81 53.33
N ALA A 307 4.74 43.72 53.01
CA ALA A 307 5.80 44.17 53.91
C ALA A 307 5.65 45.65 54.26
N ARG A 308 5.43 46.52 53.26
CA ARG A 308 5.23 47.95 53.47
C ARG A 308 4.03 48.25 54.36
N MET A 309 2.87 47.65 54.07
CA MET A 309 1.66 47.84 54.88
C MET A 309 1.88 47.42 56.34
N LEU A 310 2.60 46.31 56.57
CA LEU A 310 2.91 45.84 57.91
C LEU A 310 3.86 46.77 58.66
N VAL A 311 4.90 47.29 57.99
CA VAL A 311 5.86 48.23 58.59
C VAL A 311 5.17 49.56 58.91
N ASP A 312 4.41 50.14 57.96
CA ASP A 312 3.67 51.39 58.17
C ASP A 312 2.67 51.26 59.33
N ALA A 313 1.96 50.13 59.40
CA ALA A 313 1.02 49.84 60.50
C ALA A 313 1.74 49.62 61.84
N ALA A 314 2.93 48.99 61.84
CA ALA A 314 3.71 48.76 63.05
C ALA A 314 4.29 50.07 63.61
N GLU A 315 4.73 50.99 62.74
CA GLU A 315 5.17 52.33 63.12
C GLU A 315 4.01 53.15 63.69
N ALA A 316 2.83 53.10 63.04
CA ALA A 316 1.62 53.76 63.53
C ALA A 316 1.15 53.18 64.88
N ASP A 317 1.19 51.86 65.07
CA ASP A 317 0.85 51.20 66.33
C ASP A 317 1.83 51.56 67.44
N ALA A 318 3.13 51.63 67.17
CA ALA A 318 4.13 52.07 68.13
C ALA A 318 3.89 53.53 68.54
N ALA A 319 3.55 54.41 67.60
CA ALA A 319 3.18 55.80 67.89
C ALA A 319 1.89 55.90 68.72
N HIS A 320 0.87 55.09 68.41
CA HIS A 320 -0.37 55.03 69.17
C HIS A 320 -0.19 54.40 70.56
N ALA A 321 0.69 53.40 70.71
CA ALA A 321 1.03 52.77 71.98
C ALA A 321 1.74 53.76 72.91
N ALA A 322 2.71 54.53 72.39
CA ALA A 322 3.38 55.58 73.14
C ALA A 322 2.40 56.68 73.59
N GLU A 323 1.42 57.05 72.75
CA GLU A 323 0.36 57.98 73.13
C GLU A 323 -0.60 57.38 74.17
N GLN A 324 -0.91 56.10 74.06
CA GLN A 324 -1.76 55.39 75.02
C GLN A 324 -1.10 55.26 76.39
N GLU A 325 0.22 55.10 76.46
CA GLU A 325 0.99 55.10 77.70
C GLU A 325 0.99 56.48 78.38
N ARG A 326 1.16 57.56 77.60
CA ARG A 326 0.97 58.95 78.11
C ARG A 326 -0.42 59.18 78.70
N LEU A 327 -1.47 58.71 78.01
CA LEU A 327 -2.85 58.81 78.51
C LEU A 327 -3.11 57.91 79.75
N HIS A 328 -2.39 56.79 79.90
CA HIS A 328 -2.46 55.95 81.11
C HIS A 328 -1.86 56.66 82.33
N GLU A 329 -0.75 57.37 82.17
CA GLU A 329 -0.16 58.18 83.25
C GLU A 329 -1.11 59.30 83.67
N GLU A 330 -1.71 60.03 82.72
CA GLU A 330 -2.73 61.07 82.99
C GLU A 330 -3.99 60.48 83.66
N THR A 331 -4.38 59.26 83.29
CA THR A 331 -5.50 58.54 83.92
C THR A 331 -5.18 58.14 85.36
N ALA A 332 -3.95 57.70 85.64
CA ALA A 332 -3.53 57.34 86.99
C ALA A 332 -3.57 58.53 87.96
N GLU A 333 -3.18 59.72 87.48
CA GLU A 333 -3.30 60.98 88.24
C GLU A 333 -4.77 61.36 88.51
N ALA A 334 -5.65 61.23 87.51
CA ALA A 334 -7.08 61.48 87.67
C ALA A 334 -7.76 60.47 88.63
N VAL A 335 -7.37 59.19 88.58
CA VAL A 335 -7.89 58.13 89.47
C VAL A 335 -7.44 58.34 90.92
N ALA A 336 -6.21 58.81 91.15
CA ALA A 336 -5.75 59.18 92.49
C ALA A 336 -6.59 60.32 93.10
N ALA A 337 -6.97 61.31 92.27
CA ALA A 337 -7.87 62.40 92.67
C ALA A 337 -9.31 61.93 92.93
N ILE A 338 -9.82 60.97 92.16
CA ILE A 338 -11.15 60.36 92.35
C ILE A 338 -11.22 59.52 93.63
N ARG A 339 -10.21 58.69 93.93
CA ARG A 339 -10.16 57.87 95.17
C ARG A 339 -10.12 58.69 96.47
N ALA A 340 -9.68 59.94 96.39
CA ALA A 340 -9.76 60.88 97.50
C ALA A 340 -11.19 61.39 97.72
N ALA A 341 -11.96 61.61 96.65
CA ALA A 341 -13.36 62.03 96.70
C ALA A 341 -14.32 60.86 97.03
N GLU A 342 -13.99 59.62 96.64
CA GLU A 342 -14.81 58.43 96.93
C GLU A 342 -14.85 58.05 98.41
N ARG A 343 -13.75 58.23 99.14
CA ARG A 343 -13.72 58.00 100.61
C ARG A 343 -14.69 58.90 101.40
N GLU A 344 -15.08 60.04 100.85
CA GLU A 344 -16.08 60.94 101.43
C GLU A 344 -17.53 60.59 101.02
N VAL A 345 -17.71 59.86 99.92
CA VAL A 345 -19.04 59.43 99.42
C VAL A 345 -19.47 58.09 100.03
N GLU A 346 -18.52 57.21 100.35
CA GLU A 346 -18.78 55.85 100.86
C GLU A 346 -19.40 55.80 102.27
N GLN A 347 -19.39 56.91 103.02
CA GLN A 347 -20.13 57.03 104.29
C GLN A 347 -21.66 57.15 104.14
N LEU A 348 -22.20 57.33 102.92
CA LEU A 348 -23.59 57.78 102.72
C LEU A 348 -24.53 56.85 101.91
N THR A 349 -24.11 55.66 101.43
CA THR A 349 -24.97 54.89 100.49
C THR A 349 -24.91 53.35 100.60
N GLY A 350 -25.95 52.70 101.17
CA GLY A 350 -26.20 51.25 101.09
C GLY A 350 -27.12 50.80 99.93
N GLY A 351 -26.85 49.64 99.31
CA GLY A 351 -27.26 49.25 97.94
C GLY A 351 -28.39 48.21 97.80
N ALA A 352 -29.62 48.59 98.10
CA ALA A 352 -30.80 47.76 97.82
C ALA A 352 -31.53 48.12 96.50
N LEU A 353 -31.21 49.26 95.87
CA LEU A 353 -31.88 49.74 94.65
C LEU A 353 -31.21 49.21 93.37
N ASP A 354 -29.91 48.93 93.41
CA ASP A 354 -29.12 48.49 92.26
C ASP A 354 -29.45 47.04 91.84
N ALA A 355 -29.84 46.18 92.80
CA ALA A 355 -30.26 44.81 92.53
C ALA A 355 -31.54 44.74 91.66
N GLN A 356 -32.45 45.72 91.79
CA GLN A 356 -33.70 45.75 91.03
C GLN A 356 -33.52 46.27 89.59
N LEU A 357 -32.44 47.01 89.30
CA LEU A 357 -32.11 47.46 87.94
C LEU A 357 -31.44 46.35 87.10
N GLY A 358 -30.64 45.49 87.73
CA GLY A 358 -29.97 44.38 87.05
C GLY A 358 -30.95 43.31 86.53
N GLU A 359 -31.98 42.99 87.32
CA GLU A 359 -32.97 41.95 86.99
C GLU A 359 -33.86 42.36 85.79
N ALA A 360 -34.20 43.65 85.69
CA ALA A 360 -34.98 44.20 84.57
C ALA A 360 -34.17 44.30 83.26
N GLY A 361 -32.84 44.43 83.33
CA GLY A 361 -31.96 44.48 82.15
C GLY A 361 -31.74 43.12 81.48
N SER A 362 -31.61 42.06 82.28
CA SER A 362 -31.41 40.69 81.76
C SER A 362 -32.60 40.20 80.92
N ALA A 363 -33.83 40.50 81.38
CA ALA A 363 -35.05 40.10 80.68
C ALA A 363 -35.24 40.76 79.30
N LEU A 364 -34.67 41.95 79.08
CA LEU A 364 -34.71 42.65 77.78
C LEU A 364 -33.68 42.09 76.79
N ALA A 365 -32.53 41.62 77.28
CA ALA A 365 -31.47 41.03 76.45
C ALA A 365 -31.89 39.68 75.85
N ASP A 366 -32.56 38.83 76.65
CA ASP A 366 -33.03 37.51 76.21
C ASP A 366 -34.08 37.61 75.09
N LEU A 367 -34.94 38.64 75.12
CA LEU A 367 -35.95 38.89 74.08
C LEU A 367 -35.34 39.44 72.79
N LYS A 368 -34.22 40.17 72.85
CA LYS A 368 -33.49 40.64 71.66
C LYS A 368 -32.77 39.48 70.95
N GLY A 369 -32.15 38.56 71.71
CA GLY A 369 -31.50 37.37 71.13
C GLY A 369 -32.47 36.43 70.39
N GLN A 370 -33.73 36.37 70.81
CA GLN A 370 -34.77 35.61 70.08
C GLN A 370 -35.19 36.27 68.77
N ALA A 371 -35.13 37.61 68.67
CA ALA A 371 -35.41 38.35 67.43
C ALA A 371 -34.29 38.17 66.40
N ASP A 372 -33.03 38.19 66.82
CA ASP A 372 -31.87 38.02 65.93
C ASP A 372 -31.83 36.63 65.28
N LYS A 373 -32.20 35.58 66.04
CA LYS A 373 -32.29 34.21 65.53
C LYS A 373 -33.35 34.05 64.43
N LEU A 374 -34.53 34.66 64.60
CA LEU A 374 -35.58 34.68 63.57
C LEU A 374 -35.14 35.43 62.31
N GLY A 375 -34.33 36.48 62.45
CA GLY A 375 -33.73 37.21 61.32
C GLY A 375 -32.76 36.35 60.49
N ALA A 376 -31.92 35.55 61.17
CA ALA A 376 -30.98 34.64 60.51
C ALA A 376 -31.68 33.52 59.73
N ASP A 377 -32.69 32.88 60.33
CA ASP A 377 -33.44 31.79 59.69
C ASP A 377 -34.21 32.26 58.43
N LYS A 378 -34.71 33.50 58.44
CA LYS A 378 -35.37 34.15 57.28
C LYS A 378 -34.40 34.45 56.14
N ALA A 379 -33.14 34.78 56.45
CA ALA A 379 -32.10 35.01 55.45
C ALA A 379 -31.69 33.70 54.75
N VAL A 380 -31.53 32.60 55.50
CA VAL A 380 -31.21 31.27 54.95
C VAL A 380 -32.32 30.77 54.02
N ALA A 381 -33.59 30.88 54.43
CA ALA A 381 -34.72 30.45 53.62
C ALA A 381 -34.90 31.29 52.33
N ARG A 382 -34.60 32.60 52.37
CA ARG A 382 -34.61 33.48 51.18
C ARG A 382 -33.50 33.12 50.19
N ASN A 383 -32.28 32.91 50.67
CA ASN A 383 -31.15 32.54 49.82
C ASN A 383 -31.39 31.19 49.12
N ARG A 384 -31.96 30.20 49.83
CA ARG A 384 -32.35 28.90 49.24
C ARG A 384 -33.43 29.04 48.16
N LEU A 385 -34.35 29.99 48.33
CA LEU A 385 -35.41 30.27 47.34
C LEU A 385 -34.88 30.99 46.09
N GLU A 386 -33.86 31.83 46.22
CA GLU A 386 -33.16 32.45 45.07
C GLU A 386 -32.32 31.43 44.28
N GLU A 387 -31.68 30.48 44.95
CA GLU A 387 -30.96 29.38 44.31
C GLU A 387 -31.89 28.50 43.46
N LEU A 388 -33.05 28.09 44.01
CA LEU A 388 -34.05 27.30 43.29
C LEU A 388 -34.67 28.08 42.11
N ARG A 389 -34.82 29.41 42.21
CA ARG A 389 -35.27 30.26 41.08
C ARG A 389 -34.32 30.23 39.89
N ARG A 390 -33.01 30.17 40.13
CA ARG A 390 -32.01 30.05 39.05
C ARG A 390 -32.08 28.69 38.36
N GLN A 391 -32.33 27.62 39.13
CA GLN A 391 -32.52 26.26 38.60
C GLN A 391 -33.77 26.15 37.72
N VAL A 392 -34.86 26.82 38.07
CA VAL A 392 -36.10 26.87 37.27
C VAL A 392 -35.83 27.34 35.83
N SER A 393 -35.11 28.45 35.65
CA SER A 393 -34.84 29.00 34.30
C SER A 393 -34.07 28.01 33.40
N SER A 394 -33.09 27.31 33.95
CA SER A 394 -32.30 26.33 33.17
C SER A 394 -33.09 25.07 32.82
N LEU A 395 -33.96 24.62 33.74
CA LEU A 395 -34.83 23.47 33.51
C LEU A 395 -35.97 23.80 32.54
N GLU A 396 -36.48 25.04 32.54
CA GLU A 396 -37.50 25.51 31.58
C GLU A 396 -36.98 25.56 30.15
N ASP A 397 -35.72 25.97 29.93
CA ASP A 397 -35.11 25.93 28.59
C ASP A 397 -34.96 24.50 28.08
N ARG A 398 -34.51 23.57 28.94
CA ARG A 398 -34.37 22.14 28.60
C ARG A 398 -35.70 21.43 28.42
N GLN A 399 -36.74 21.80 29.17
CA GLN A 399 -38.09 21.24 29.04
C GLN A 399 -38.66 21.42 27.62
N ARG A 400 -38.29 22.49 26.89
CA ARG A 400 -38.79 22.73 25.54
C ARG A 400 -38.42 21.61 24.56
N GLU A 401 -37.31 20.91 24.80
CA GLU A 401 -36.88 19.76 24.00
C GLU A 401 -37.78 18.53 24.20
N ALA A 402 -38.60 18.47 25.26
CA ALA A 402 -39.48 17.35 25.56
C ALA A 402 -40.59 17.16 24.52
N ASP A 403 -40.94 18.22 23.76
CA ASP A 403 -41.95 18.18 22.71
C ASP A 403 -43.26 17.52 23.20
N GLY A 404 -43.71 17.92 24.39
CA GLY A 404 -44.94 17.46 25.03
C GLY A 404 -44.91 16.06 25.66
N ARG A 405 -43.77 15.36 25.69
CA ARG A 405 -43.66 14.00 26.24
C ARG A 405 -43.28 14.01 27.71
N ASP A 406 -43.82 13.04 28.44
CA ASP A 406 -43.33 12.68 29.77
C ASP A 406 -42.14 11.71 29.69
N GLU A 407 -41.46 11.48 30.82
CA GLU A 407 -40.24 10.68 30.86
C GLU A 407 -40.48 9.23 30.40
N ALA A 408 -41.64 8.66 30.72
CA ALA A 408 -41.99 7.30 30.33
C ALA A 408 -42.20 7.18 28.81
N ALA A 409 -42.92 8.12 28.20
CA ALA A 409 -43.15 8.18 26.77
C ALA A 409 -41.86 8.43 25.99
N ALA A 410 -41.03 9.38 26.44
CA ALA A 410 -39.75 9.68 25.80
C ALA A 410 -38.74 8.51 25.94
N GLY A 411 -38.76 7.81 27.08
CA GLY A 411 -37.94 6.61 27.30
C GLY A 411 -38.36 5.46 26.39
N LYS A 412 -39.67 5.28 26.17
CA LYS A 412 -40.18 4.29 25.21
C LYS A 412 -39.80 4.64 23.76
N GLU A 413 -39.91 5.91 23.38
CA GLU A 413 -39.48 6.38 22.05
C GLU A 413 -37.99 6.16 21.81
N LEU A 414 -37.14 6.40 22.82
CA LEU A 414 -35.71 6.11 22.73
C LEU A 414 -35.45 4.61 22.53
N ALA A 415 -36.12 3.75 23.30
CA ALA A 415 -35.97 2.30 23.15
C ALA A 415 -36.44 1.81 21.77
N GLU A 416 -37.53 2.36 21.24
CA GLU A 416 -38.01 2.07 19.88
C GLU A 416 -37.03 2.58 18.80
N ALA A 417 -36.43 3.76 18.98
CA ALA A 417 -35.42 4.31 18.06
C ALA A 417 -34.11 3.51 18.10
N GLU A 418 -33.66 3.09 19.29
CA GLU A 418 -32.49 2.22 19.45
C GLU A 418 -32.73 0.84 18.84
N GLY A 419 -33.93 0.27 18.99
CA GLY A 419 -34.34 -0.95 18.32
C GLY A 419 -34.26 -0.84 16.80
N ARG A 420 -34.82 0.24 16.22
CA ARG A 420 -34.74 0.50 14.76
C ARG A 420 -33.31 0.72 14.28
N ARG A 421 -32.46 1.38 15.07
CA ARG A 421 -31.02 1.53 14.76
C ARG A 421 -30.34 0.16 14.73
N ASP A 422 -30.60 -0.69 15.73
CA ASP A 422 -29.98 -2.01 15.81
C ASP A 422 -30.42 -2.92 14.66
N GLU A 423 -31.70 -2.86 14.28
CA GLU A 423 -32.23 -3.50 13.07
C GLU A 423 -31.54 -2.98 11.80
N ALA A 424 -31.47 -1.65 11.60
CA ALA A 424 -30.80 -1.05 10.44
C ALA A 424 -29.31 -1.42 10.37
N GLN A 425 -28.62 -1.49 11.52
CA GLN A 425 -27.22 -1.89 11.60
C GLN A 425 -27.03 -3.39 11.26
N GLN A 426 -27.96 -4.24 11.68
CA GLN A 426 -27.98 -5.66 11.28
C GLN A 426 -28.22 -5.81 9.78
N GLU A 427 -29.19 -5.09 9.22
CA GLU A 427 -29.47 -5.07 7.78
C GLU A 427 -28.27 -4.59 6.96
N PHE A 428 -27.59 -3.53 7.41
CA PHE A 428 -26.35 -3.06 6.79
C PHE A 428 -25.25 -4.14 6.79
N GLY A 429 -25.10 -4.85 7.92
CA GLY A 429 -24.19 -6.01 8.02
C GLY A 429 -24.55 -7.14 7.06
N MET A 430 -25.85 -7.47 6.95
CA MET A 430 -26.36 -8.49 6.03
C MET A 430 -26.18 -8.11 4.57
N ALA A 431 -26.46 -6.86 4.19
CA ALA A 431 -26.30 -6.32 2.85
C ALA A 431 -24.81 -6.31 2.43
N ARG A 432 -23.91 -5.91 3.34
CA ARG A 432 -22.46 -6.00 3.10
C ARG A 432 -22.01 -7.45 2.88
N GLY A 433 -22.53 -8.37 3.68
CA GLY A 433 -22.30 -9.81 3.48
C GLY A 433 -22.87 -10.34 2.16
N ALA A 434 -23.99 -9.79 1.68
CA ALA A 434 -24.59 -10.13 0.39
C ALA A 434 -23.73 -9.66 -0.79
N VAL A 435 -23.20 -8.44 -0.75
CA VAL A 435 -22.23 -7.94 -1.75
C VAL A 435 -21.02 -8.87 -1.84
N ALA A 436 -20.40 -9.23 -0.70
CA ALA A 436 -19.26 -10.15 -0.69
C ALA A 436 -19.59 -11.58 -1.17
N ARG A 437 -20.86 -12.00 -1.10
CA ARG A 437 -21.32 -13.25 -1.72
C ARG A 437 -21.52 -13.09 -3.22
N ALA A 438 -22.13 -11.99 -3.66
CA ALA A 438 -22.36 -11.69 -5.08
C ALA A 438 -21.04 -11.48 -5.85
N GLU A 439 -20.03 -10.83 -5.28
CA GLU A 439 -18.69 -10.68 -5.86
C GLU A 439 -18.00 -12.04 -6.08
N ARG A 440 -18.12 -12.94 -5.10
CA ARG A 440 -17.63 -14.31 -5.22
C ARG A 440 -18.37 -15.09 -6.30
N ALA A 441 -19.70 -15.01 -6.32
CA ALA A 441 -20.51 -15.67 -7.34
C ALA A 441 -20.22 -15.15 -8.76
N LEU A 442 -19.95 -13.84 -8.91
CA LEU A 442 -19.51 -13.26 -10.17
C LEU A 442 -18.14 -13.81 -10.60
N THR A 443 -17.18 -13.89 -9.66
CA THR A 443 -15.86 -14.44 -9.94
C THR A 443 -15.95 -15.92 -10.37
N GLU A 444 -16.78 -16.71 -9.69
CA GLU A 444 -17.03 -18.12 -10.02
C GLU A 444 -17.73 -18.27 -11.39
N ALA A 445 -18.67 -17.37 -11.74
CA ALA A 445 -19.30 -17.33 -13.06
C ALA A 445 -18.33 -16.92 -14.18
N GLU A 446 -17.48 -15.92 -13.94
CA GLU A 446 -16.44 -15.49 -14.89
C GLU A 446 -15.38 -16.58 -15.11
N ALA A 447 -15.09 -17.40 -14.09
CA ALA A 447 -14.20 -18.55 -14.20
C ALA A 447 -14.84 -19.80 -14.85
N GLY A 448 -16.17 -19.84 -15.03
CA GLY A 448 -16.89 -21.02 -15.53
C GLY A 448 -17.08 -22.12 -14.48
N GLU A 449 -16.99 -21.78 -13.20
CA GLU A 449 -17.11 -22.69 -12.06
C GLU A 449 -18.51 -22.62 -11.39
N SER A 450 -19.46 -21.89 -11.96
CA SER A 450 -20.67 -21.45 -11.22
C SER A 450 -21.76 -22.50 -11.06
N SER A 451 -21.82 -23.52 -11.90
CA SER A 451 -22.83 -24.57 -11.82
C SER A 451 -22.47 -25.69 -10.83
N ALA A 452 -21.18 -25.98 -10.62
CA ALA A 452 -20.73 -27.02 -9.67
C ALA A 452 -19.34 -26.72 -9.05
N PRO A 453 -19.16 -25.60 -8.32
CA PRO A 453 -17.85 -25.08 -7.93
C PRO A 453 -17.05 -25.99 -6.99
N ALA A 454 -17.73 -26.76 -6.12
CA ALA A 454 -17.05 -27.72 -5.24
C ALA A 454 -16.53 -28.93 -6.02
N GLN A 455 -17.33 -29.43 -6.97
CA GLN A 455 -17.03 -30.59 -7.80
C GLN A 455 -15.96 -30.25 -8.84
N ILE A 456 -16.08 -29.11 -9.52
CA ILE A 456 -15.09 -28.63 -10.50
C ILE A 456 -13.73 -28.44 -9.83
N ARG A 457 -13.66 -27.82 -8.64
CA ARG A 457 -12.39 -27.66 -7.90
C ARG A 457 -11.79 -28.99 -7.45
N ALA A 458 -12.62 -29.95 -7.01
CA ALA A 458 -12.14 -31.27 -6.61
C ALA A 458 -11.61 -32.08 -7.80
N LEU A 459 -12.28 -32.01 -8.96
CA LEU A 459 -11.86 -32.65 -10.20
C LEU A 459 -10.61 -32.00 -10.80
N ALA A 460 -10.54 -30.67 -10.83
CA ALA A 460 -9.35 -29.94 -11.25
C ALA A 460 -8.14 -30.25 -10.36
N GLY A 461 -8.35 -30.38 -9.04
CA GLY A 461 -7.30 -30.81 -8.10
C GLY A 461 -6.82 -32.26 -8.31
N ALA A 462 -7.64 -33.10 -8.95
CA ALA A 462 -7.28 -34.45 -9.37
C ALA A 462 -6.76 -34.52 -10.82
N GLY A 463 -6.67 -33.38 -11.52
CA GLY A 463 -6.21 -33.31 -12.91
C GLY A 463 -7.24 -33.78 -13.95
N ILE A 464 -8.53 -33.81 -13.59
CA ILE A 464 -9.63 -34.28 -14.44
C ILE A 464 -10.31 -33.06 -15.07
N ALA A 465 -10.38 -33.02 -16.40
CA ALA A 465 -11.11 -31.98 -17.11
C ALA A 465 -12.61 -32.15 -16.86
N ALA A 466 -13.26 -31.09 -16.38
CA ALA A 466 -14.68 -31.11 -16.08
C ALA A 466 -15.30 -29.74 -16.37
N VAL A 467 -16.47 -29.75 -16.99
CA VAL A 467 -17.25 -28.55 -17.28
C VAL A 467 -18.59 -28.68 -16.56
N GLY A 468 -19.07 -27.61 -15.94
CA GLY A 468 -20.39 -27.63 -15.33
C GLY A 468 -21.50 -27.68 -16.38
N LEU A 469 -22.46 -28.60 -16.21
CA LEU A 469 -23.46 -28.91 -17.24
C LEU A 469 -24.24 -27.67 -17.70
N LEU A 470 -24.71 -26.85 -16.77
CA LEU A 470 -25.52 -25.67 -17.12
C LEU A 470 -24.69 -24.54 -17.74
N ASP A 471 -23.37 -24.50 -17.55
CA ASP A 471 -22.50 -23.49 -18.17
C ASP A 471 -22.23 -23.80 -19.65
N ALA A 472 -22.32 -25.08 -20.04
CA ALA A 472 -22.06 -25.58 -21.40
C ALA A 472 -23.28 -25.59 -22.33
N VAL A 473 -24.48 -25.38 -21.79
CA VAL A 473 -25.74 -25.44 -22.54
C VAL A 473 -26.29 -24.04 -22.73
N GLU A 474 -26.60 -23.66 -23.97
CA GLU A 474 -27.32 -22.45 -24.32
C GLU A 474 -28.70 -22.83 -24.91
N LEU A 475 -29.77 -22.19 -24.43
CA LEU A 475 -31.14 -22.49 -24.84
C LEU A 475 -31.73 -21.30 -25.62
N ALA A 476 -32.49 -21.60 -26.67
CA ALA A 476 -33.34 -20.63 -27.33
C ALA A 476 -34.57 -20.29 -26.46
N GLU A 477 -35.07 -19.06 -26.58
CA GLU A 477 -36.10 -18.51 -25.69
C GLU A 477 -37.43 -19.27 -25.74
N ASP A 478 -37.80 -19.79 -26.91
CA ASP A 478 -39.04 -20.53 -27.18
C ASP A 478 -39.07 -21.94 -26.58
N VAL A 479 -37.91 -22.50 -26.25
CA VAL A 479 -37.78 -23.84 -25.65
C VAL A 479 -37.30 -23.81 -24.20
N ARG A 480 -36.99 -22.62 -23.68
CA ARG A 480 -36.38 -22.40 -22.36
C ARG A 480 -37.21 -22.94 -21.21
N GLU A 481 -38.52 -22.66 -21.18
CA GLU A 481 -39.41 -23.07 -20.08
C GLU A 481 -39.41 -24.60 -19.88
N ARG A 482 -39.42 -25.36 -20.98
CA ARG A 482 -39.37 -26.82 -20.98
C ARG A 482 -37.98 -27.34 -20.59
N TRP A 483 -36.92 -26.84 -21.22
CA TRP A 483 -35.57 -27.37 -21.04
C TRP A 483 -34.93 -26.96 -19.72
N GLU A 484 -35.17 -25.76 -19.22
CA GLU A 484 -34.72 -25.37 -17.87
C GLU A 484 -35.37 -26.24 -16.80
N ALA A 485 -36.67 -26.55 -16.92
CA ALA A 485 -37.35 -27.46 -16.00
C ALA A 485 -36.74 -28.88 -16.05
N ALA A 486 -36.38 -29.35 -17.25
CA ALA A 486 -35.76 -30.67 -17.44
C ALA A 486 -34.30 -30.74 -16.92
N LEU A 487 -33.53 -29.65 -17.06
CA LEU A 487 -32.12 -29.56 -16.67
C LEU A 487 -31.92 -29.17 -15.21
N TRP A 488 -32.91 -28.54 -14.57
CA TRP A 488 -32.83 -28.06 -13.19
C TRP A 488 -32.42 -29.10 -12.13
N PRO A 489 -32.88 -30.37 -12.21
CA PRO A 489 -32.41 -31.44 -11.32
C PRO A 489 -30.89 -31.65 -11.39
N TYR A 490 -30.28 -31.37 -12.55
CA TYR A 490 -28.87 -31.57 -12.85
C TYR A 490 -28.04 -30.28 -12.70
N ARG A 491 -28.55 -29.28 -11.99
CA ARG A 491 -27.91 -27.96 -11.88
C ARG A 491 -26.49 -27.97 -11.29
N GLU A 492 -26.19 -28.98 -10.47
CA GLU A 492 -24.87 -29.21 -9.84
C GLU A 492 -24.10 -30.35 -10.53
N ALA A 493 -24.55 -30.79 -11.71
CA ALA A 493 -23.89 -31.84 -12.44
C ALA A 493 -22.66 -31.33 -13.18
N VAL A 494 -21.62 -32.15 -13.16
CA VAL A 494 -20.38 -31.93 -13.91
C VAL A 494 -20.33 -32.89 -15.08
N VAL A 495 -19.92 -32.39 -16.23
CA VAL A 495 -19.65 -33.16 -17.43
C VAL A 495 -18.18 -33.55 -17.41
N VAL A 496 -17.91 -34.85 -17.54
CA VAL A 496 -16.55 -35.42 -17.64
C VAL A 496 -16.48 -36.31 -18.88
N GLY A 497 -15.28 -36.48 -19.43
CA GLY A 497 -15.06 -37.43 -20.53
C GLY A 497 -15.43 -38.86 -20.13
N SER A 498 -15.97 -39.64 -21.07
CA SER A 498 -16.38 -41.03 -20.80
C SER A 498 -15.23 -41.91 -20.24
N GLY A 499 -13.98 -41.63 -20.63
CA GLY A 499 -12.79 -42.30 -20.13
C GLY A 499 -12.40 -41.97 -18.67
N ASP A 500 -12.86 -40.83 -18.15
CA ASP A 500 -12.51 -40.34 -16.81
C ASP A 500 -13.57 -40.64 -15.75
N LEU A 501 -14.67 -41.31 -16.11
CA LEU A 501 -15.84 -41.49 -15.24
C LEU A 501 -15.50 -42.18 -13.90
N GLU A 502 -14.74 -43.28 -13.91
CA GLU A 502 -14.35 -43.97 -12.68
C GLU A 502 -13.41 -43.12 -11.80
N THR A 503 -12.47 -42.42 -12.43
CA THR A 503 -11.50 -41.55 -11.75
C THR A 503 -12.19 -40.33 -11.14
N ALA A 504 -13.15 -39.73 -11.86
CA ALA A 504 -13.97 -38.62 -11.41
C ALA A 504 -14.88 -39.01 -10.25
N ALA A 505 -15.53 -40.18 -10.33
CA ALA A 505 -16.30 -40.73 -9.22
C ALA A 505 -15.43 -41.01 -7.99
N GLY A 506 -14.16 -41.40 -8.19
CA GLY A 506 -13.16 -41.56 -7.13
C GLY A 506 -12.79 -40.23 -6.45
N ALA A 507 -12.50 -39.19 -7.25
CA ALA A 507 -12.15 -37.86 -6.78
C ALA A 507 -13.29 -37.15 -6.02
N LEU A 508 -14.54 -37.41 -6.42
CA LEU A 508 -15.74 -36.84 -5.78
C LEU A 508 -16.26 -37.63 -4.58
N ARG A 509 -15.57 -38.70 -4.14
CA ARG A 509 -15.99 -39.46 -2.93
C ARG A 509 -16.10 -38.62 -1.67
N SER A 510 -15.31 -37.55 -1.57
CA SER A 510 -15.39 -36.58 -0.46
C SER A 510 -16.57 -35.60 -0.57
N LEU A 511 -17.33 -35.65 -1.67
CA LEU A 511 -18.50 -34.81 -1.97
C LEU A 511 -19.71 -35.71 -2.32
N PRO A 512 -20.26 -36.46 -1.35
CA PRO A 512 -21.41 -37.33 -1.59
C PRO A 512 -22.63 -36.53 -2.10
N GLY A 513 -23.33 -37.08 -3.10
CA GLY A 513 -24.43 -36.40 -3.79
C GLY A 513 -24.03 -35.71 -5.10
N SER A 514 -22.75 -35.71 -5.47
CA SER A 514 -22.27 -35.19 -6.75
C SER A 514 -22.84 -35.99 -7.94
N MET A 515 -23.29 -35.29 -8.98
CA MET A 515 -23.81 -35.90 -10.21
C MET A 515 -22.80 -35.73 -11.34
N ILE A 516 -22.51 -36.82 -12.04
CA ILE A 516 -21.58 -36.84 -13.16
C ILE A 516 -22.37 -37.20 -14.41
N VAL A 517 -22.29 -36.35 -15.44
CA VAL A 517 -22.82 -36.65 -16.78
C VAL A 517 -21.65 -37.08 -17.65
N PRO A 518 -21.55 -38.36 -18.04
CA PRO A 518 -20.51 -38.81 -18.95
C PRO A 518 -20.80 -38.26 -20.34
N ALA A 519 -19.81 -37.59 -20.94
CA ALA A 519 -19.88 -37.17 -22.33
C ALA A 519 -19.77 -38.38 -23.27
N ASP A 520 -20.41 -38.31 -24.43
CA ASP A 520 -20.42 -39.37 -25.46
C ASP A 520 -19.05 -39.53 -26.17
N GLY A 521 -18.10 -38.63 -25.90
CA GLY A 521 -16.73 -38.60 -26.40
C GLY A 521 -15.81 -37.76 -25.48
N ASP A 522 -14.64 -37.36 -25.99
CA ASP A 522 -13.70 -36.50 -25.26
C ASP A 522 -14.24 -35.06 -25.14
N LEU A 523 -13.85 -34.37 -24.07
CA LEU A 523 -14.27 -33.00 -23.82
C LEU A 523 -13.41 -32.02 -24.63
N ASP A 524 -14.02 -31.35 -25.61
CA ASP A 524 -13.47 -30.15 -26.24
C ASP A 524 -14.28 -28.92 -25.77
N PRO A 525 -13.84 -28.21 -24.72
CA PRO A 525 -14.56 -27.09 -24.15
C PRO A 525 -14.63 -25.85 -25.07
N ASP A 526 -13.82 -25.79 -26.13
CA ASP A 526 -13.79 -24.70 -27.13
C ASP A 526 -14.35 -25.16 -28.50
N GLY A 527 -14.93 -26.36 -28.57
CA GLY A 527 -15.48 -26.97 -29.79
C GLY A 527 -16.71 -26.23 -30.35
N LYS A 528 -16.87 -26.25 -31.68
CA LYS A 528 -18.10 -25.74 -32.34
C LYS A 528 -19.33 -26.54 -31.85
N PRO A 529 -20.53 -25.93 -31.80
CA PRO A 529 -21.76 -26.65 -31.47
C PRO A 529 -21.87 -27.91 -32.33
N LEU A 530 -22.03 -29.07 -31.69
CA LEU A 530 -22.12 -30.34 -32.38
C LEU A 530 -23.52 -30.52 -32.95
N ASP A 531 -23.63 -30.90 -34.23
CA ASP A 531 -24.90 -31.23 -34.86
C ASP A 531 -25.49 -32.50 -34.23
N GLY A 532 -26.78 -32.49 -33.88
CA GLY A 532 -27.49 -33.64 -33.30
C GLY A 532 -28.14 -33.41 -31.93
N HIS A 533 -28.05 -32.20 -31.38
CA HIS A 533 -28.83 -31.79 -30.20
C HIS A 533 -30.30 -31.47 -30.56
N PRO A 534 -31.24 -31.56 -29.60
CA PRO A 534 -32.64 -31.20 -29.81
C PRO A 534 -32.82 -29.76 -30.31
N GLU A 535 -33.88 -29.51 -31.07
CA GLU A 535 -34.19 -28.18 -31.62
C GLU A 535 -34.27 -27.13 -30.49
N GLY A 536 -33.50 -26.04 -30.64
CA GLY A 536 -33.40 -24.96 -29.66
C GLY A 536 -32.41 -25.18 -28.51
N VAL A 537 -31.65 -26.29 -28.49
CA VAL A 537 -30.58 -26.58 -27.50
C VAL A 537 -29.21 -26.52 -28.19
N ASN A 538 -28.37 -25.55 -27.82
CA ASN A 538 -27.00 -25.41 -28.31
C ASN A 538 -26.00 -25.84 -27.24
N CYS A 539 -25.16 -26.83 -27.54
CA CYS A 539 -24.10 -27.28 -26.63
C CYS A 539 -22.84 -27.61 -27.43
N GLY A 540 -21.67 -27.18 -26.95
CA GLY A 540 -20.37 -27.54 -27.54
C GLY A 540 -19.86 -28.93 -27.10
N LEU A 541 -20.49 -29.54 -26.09
CA LEU A 541 -20.07 -30.82 -25.52
C LEU A 541 -20.88 -31.99 -26.12
N PRO A 542 -20.28 -33.17 -26.33
CA PRO A 542 -20.97 -34.33 -26.92
C PRO A 542 -21.92 -34.98 -25.90
N LEU A 543 -23.12 -34.41 -25.74
CA LEU A 543 -24.13 -34.80 -24.75
C LEU A 543 -25.41 -35.41 -25.36
N GLY A 544 -25.33 -35.95 -26.57
CA GLY A 544 -26.48 -36.46 -27.32
C GLY A 544 -27.29 -37.53 -26.57
N ARG A 545 -26.64 -38.49 -25.91
CA ARG A 545 -27.33 -39.53 -25.12
C ARG A 545 -28.03 -38.97 -23.89
N PHE A 546 -27.44 -37.97 -23.24
CA PHE A 546 -28.04 -37.33 -22.06
C PHE A 546 -29.33 -36.58 -22.44
N PHE A 547 -29.29 -35.78 -23.51
CA PHE A 547 -30.48 -35.07 -23.99
C PHE A 547 -31.57 -36.02 -24.52
N ALA A 548 -31.21 -37.08 -25.24
CA ALA A 548 -32.16 -38.09 -25.69
C ALA A 548 -32.84 -38.83 -24.52
N ALA A 549 -32.11 -39.07 -23.42
CA ALA A 549 -32.67 -39.67 -22.20
C ALA A 549 -33.65 -38.72 -21.48
N LEU A 550 -33.42 -37.40 -21.55
CA LEU A 550 -34.33 -36.38 -21.02
C LEU A 550 -35.60 -36.22 -21.87
N GLU A 551 -35.51 -36.32 -23.20
CA GLU A 551 -36.68 -36.25 -24.08
C GLU A 551 -37.59 -37.48 -23.99
N GLY A 552 -37.03 -38.67 -23.74
CA GLY A 552 -37.78 -39.93 -23.66
C GLY A 552 -38.55 -40.14 -22.35
N GLY A 553 -38.41 -39.25 -21.36
CA GLY A 553 -38.80 -39.48 -19.96
C GLY A 553 -40.02 -38.70 -19.46
N ASP A 554 -41.22 -39.02 -19.95
CA ASP A 554 -42.49 -38.37 -19.54
C ASP A 554 -43.18 -39.07 -18.33
N GLY A 555 -42.41 -39.64 -17.38
CA GLY A 555 -42.95 -40.61 -16.42
C GLY A 555 -42.35 -40.63 -15.00
N THR A 556 -41.70 -39.56 -14.53
CA THR A 556 -41.01 -39.56 -13.22
C THR A 556 -41.93 -39.38 -12.01
N GLY A 557 -43.21 -39.09 -12.22
CA GLY A 557 -44.16 -38.77 -11.13
C GLY A 557 -43.88 -37.43 -10.43
N VAL A 558 -42.97 -36.61 -10.98
CA VAL A 558 -42.58 -35.30 -10.46
C VAL A 558 -42.78 -34.25 -11.55
N VAL A 559 -43.53 -33.19 -11.24
CA VAL A 559 -43.72 -32.03 -12.13
C VAL A 559 -42.79 -30.93 -11.67
N ILE A 560 -41.84 -30.54 -12.54
CA ILE A 560 -40.96 -29.39 -12.30
C ILE A 560 -41.52 -28.20 -13.06
N VAL A 561 -41.81 -27.12 -12.34
CA VAL A 561 -42.28 -25.87 -12.93
C VAL A 561 -41.06 -25.07 -13.37
N GLY A 562 -40.94 -24.83 -14.68
CA GLY A 562 -39.94 -23.94 -15.27
C GLY A 562 -40.37 -22.47 -15.26
N GLY A 563 -39.82 -21.67 -16.18
CA GLY A 563 -40.16 -20.26 -16.33
C GLY A 563 -39.36 -19.34 -15.40
N PHE A 564 -38.07 -19.65 -15.22
CA PHE A 564 -37.16 -18.79 -14.46
C PHE A 564 -37.12 -17.40 -15.11
N PRO A 565 -37.10 -16.29 -14.37
CA PRO A 565 -37.10 -14.95 -14.96
C PRO A 565 -35.77 -14.62 -15.68
N GLU A 566 -34.67 -15.22 -15.25
CA GLU A 566 -33.35 -15.13 -15.87
C GLU A 566 -32.96 -16.51 -16.41
N ALA A 567 -32.17 -16.54 -17.49
CA ALA A 567 -31.72 -17.80 -18.08
C ALA A 567 -30.76 -18.54 -17.13
N MET A 568 -31.10 -19.77 -16.76
CA MET A 568 -30.34 -20.60 -15.82
C MET A 568 -29.18 -21.36 -16.49
N THR A 569 -29.13 -21.32 -17.82
CA THR A 569 -28.17 -22.02 -18.67
C THR A 569 -27.36 -21.03 -19.51
N GLY A 570 -26.10 -21.35 -19.77
CA GLY A 570 -25.20 -20.58 -20.63
C GLY A 570 -24.33 -19.63 -19.82
N ARG A 571 -23.01 -19.75 -20.00
CA ARG A 571 -22.02 -18.97 -19.25
C ARG A 571 -22.24 -17.45 -19.35
N VAL A 572 -22.56 -16.95 -20.54
CA VAL A 572 -22.78 -15.51 -20.76
C VAL A 572 -23.99 -15.00 -19.98
N ALA A 573 -25.11 -15.73 -20.02
CA ALA A 573 -26.32 -15.36 -19.29
C ALA A 573 -26.10 -15.41 -17.77
N ARG A 574 -25.38 -16.42 -17.27
CA ARG A 574 -25.06 -16.55 -15.84
C ARG A 574 -24.10 -15.47 -15.34
N VAL A 575 -23.11 -15.05 -16.15
CA VAL A 575 -22.26 -13.89 -15.82
C VAL A 575 -23.09 -12.61 -15.78
N GLN A 576 -24.05 -12.43 -16.69
CA GLN A 576 -24.94 -11.26 -16.67
C GLN A 576 -25.86 -11.26 -15.44
N ALA A 577 -26.47 -12.40 -15.10
CA ALA A 577 -27.26 -12.58 -13.88
C ALA A 577 -26.43 -12.29 -12.61
N ALA A 578 -25.19 -12.79 -12.53
CA ALA A 578 -24.30 -12.52 -11.40
C ALA A 578 -23.90 -11.03 -11.30
N ARG A 579 -23.72 -10.34 -12.43
CA ARG A 579 -23.49 -8.89 -12.46
C ARG A 579 -24.72 -8.10 -12.01
N ALA A 580 -25.91 -8.48 -12.47
CA ALA A 580 -27.16 -7.86 -12.06
C ALA A 580 -27.41 -8.04 -10.55
N ALA A 581 -27.15 -9.24 -10.02
CA ALA A 581 -27.25 -9.53 -8.59
C ALA A 581 -26.23 -8.75 -7.75
N LEU A 582 -25.02 -8.51 -8.27
CA LEU A 582 -24.01 -7.68 -7.61
C LEU A 582 -24.44 -6.22 -7.55
N GLU A 583 -24.94 -5.66 -8.65
CA GLU A 583 -25.42 -4.27 -8.68
C GLU A 583 -26.65 -4.09 -7.76
N ALA A 584 -27.63 -5.00 -7.79
CA ALA A 584 -28.75 -4.97 -6.86
C ALA A 584 -28.32 -5.07 -5.38
N SER A 585 -27.28 -5.87 -5.09
CA SER A 585 -26.71 -5.97 -3.73
C SER A 585 -26.00 -4.69 -3.29
N LYS A 586 -25.34 -3.97 -4.22
CA LYS A 586 -24.70 -2.67 -3.94
C LYS A 586 -25.75 -1.58 -3.72
N GLU A 587 -26.81 -1.55 -4.51
CA GLU A 587 -27.95 -0.64 -4.31
C GLU A 587 -28.58 -0.86 -2.92
N ALA A 588 -28.86 -2.11 -2.56
CA ALA A 588 -29.38 -2.46 -1.24
C ALA A 588 -28.43 -2.08 -0.08
N LEU A 589 -27.10 -2.12 -0.31
CA LEU A 589 -26.11 -1.69 0.68
C LEU A 589 -26.15 -0.17 0.90
N GLU A 590 -26.29 0.63 -0.17
CA GLU A 590 -26.43 2.08 -0.05
C GLU A 590 -27.76 2.47 0.59
N GLU A 591 -28.86 1.79 0.27
CA GLU A 591 -30.15 1.98 0.97
C GLU A 591 -30.07 1.64 2.46
N ALA A 592 -29.41 0.54 2.82
CA ALA A 592 -29.20 0.16 4.22
C ALA A 592 -28.30 1.18 4.94
N ARG A 593 -27.27 1.71 4.26
CA ARG A 593 -26.41 2.76 4.80
C ARG A 593 -27.19 4.04 5.09
N GLN A 594 -28.03 4.47 4.16
CA GLN A 594 -28.87 5.65 4.36
C GLN A 594 -29.84 5.46 5.54
N ARG A 595 -30.50 4.30 5.63
CA ARG A 595 -31.36 3.95 6.77
C ARG A 595 -30.62 3.95 8.12
N THR A 596 -29.35 3.55 8.13
CA THR A 596 -28.51 3.58 9.34
C THR A 596 -28.24 5.03 9.79
N ALA A 597 -28.00 5.94 8.83
CA ALA A 597 -27.80 7.36 9.12
C ALA A 597 -29.09 8.02 9.63
N ASP A 598 -30.24 7.71 9.00
CA ASP A 598 -31.53 8.27 9.38
C ASP A 598 -31.96 7.80 10.79
N THR A 599 -31.80 6.51 11.09
CA THR A 599 -32.12 5.95 12.42
C THR A 599 -31.17 6.46 13.52
N ALA A 600 -29.92 6.77 13.20
CA ALA A 600 -29.01 7.42 14.15
C ALA A 600 -29.46 8.85 14.51
N ALA A 601 -30.00 9.61 13.53
CA ALA A 601 -30.58 10.92 13.76
C ALA A 601 -31.84 10.85 14.64
N ASP A 602 -32.68 9.83 14.44
CA ASP A 602 -33.85 9.55 15.28
C ASP A 602 -33.46 9.27 16.74
N VAL A 603 -32.43 8.45 16.98
CA VAL A 603 -31.92 8.20 18.34
C VAL A 603 -31.45 9.49 19.00
N ALA A 604 -30.69 10.32 18.29
CA ALA A 604 -30.22 11.60 18.83
C ALA A 604 -31.39 12.55 19.17
N GLN A 605 -32.45 12.55 18.36
CA GLN A 605 -33.66 13.32 18.64
C GLN A 605 -34.43 12.77 19.86
N ALA A 606 -34.59 11.45 19.96
CA ALA A 606 -35.25 10.80 21.10
C ALA A 606 -34.48 11.01 22.42
N GLN A 607 -33.14 11.03 22.39
CA GLN A 607 -32.31 11.36 23.55
C GLN A 607 -32.51 12.80 24.04
N ARG A 608 -32.59 13.77 23.11
CA ARG A 608 -32.91 15.18 23.46
C ARG A 608 -34.30 15.30 24.09
N ARG A 609 -35.29 14.59 23.54
CA ARG A 609 -36.65 14.53 24.09
C ARG A 609 -36.70 13.92 25.49
N LEU A 610 -35.96 12.84 25.74
CA LEU A 610 -35.87 12.23 27.08
C LEU A 610 -35.20 13.16 28.09
N ALA A 611 -34.13 13.86 27.69
CA ALA A 611 -33.48 14.85 28.54
C ALA A 611 -34.43 16.02 28.87
N GLY A 612 -35.22 16.49 27.90
CA GLY A 612 -36.24 17.51 28.13
C GLY A 612 -37.37 17.04 29.05
N ALA A 613 -37.85 15.80 28.88
CA ALA A 613 -38.90 15.22 29.71
C ALA A 613 -38.45 15.03 31.17
N ARG A 614 -37.18 14.65 31.39
CA ARG A 614 -36.57 14.61 32.74
C ARG A 614 -36.45 15.99 33.36
N ALA A 615 -36.04 16.99 32.57
CA ALA A 615 -36.00 18.37 33.04
C ALA A 615 -37.40 18.89 33.45
N ALA A 616 -38.46 18.45 32.76
CA ALA A 616 -39.84 18.77 33.13
C ALA A 616 -40.24 18.14 34.48
N ALA A 617 -39.89 16.88 34.73
CA ALA A 617 -40.16 16.20 35.99
C ALA A 617 -39.37 16.83 37.16
N GLU A 618 -38.10 17.19 36.93
CA GLU A 618 -37.26 17.87 37.91
C GLU A 618 -37.79 19.29 38.22
N LEU A 619 -38.29 19.99 37.20
CA LEU A 619 -38.88 21.33 37.35
C LEU A 619 -40.11 21.32 38.28
N GLU A 620 -40.97 20.31 38.19
CA GLU A 620 -42.13 20.16 39.10
C GLU A 620 -41.68 19.93 40.55
N LEU A 621 -40.67 19.09 40.78
CA LEU A 621 -40.09 18.88 42.13
C LEU A 621 -39.45 20.16 42.69
N VAL A 622 -38.78 20.96 41.84
CA VAL A 622 -38.20 22.25 42.24
C VAL A 622 -39.31 23.27 42.58
N ARG A 623 -40.40 23.31 41.79
CA ARG A 623 -41.56 24.18 42.06
C ARG A 623 -42.27 23.81 43.36
N GLU A 624 -42.41 22.53 43.68
CA GLU A 624 -42.95 22.04 44.96
C GLU A 624 -42.09 22.50 46.14
N LYS A 625 -40.77 22.32 46.07
CA LYS A 625 -39.81 22.79 47.10
C LYS A 625 -39.84 24.30 47.30
N MET A 626 -39.98 25.07 46.21
CA MET A 626 -40.14 26.53 46.29
C MET A 626 -41.45 26.93 46.99
N THR A 627 -42.50 26.13 46.85
CA THR A 627 -43.79 26.38 47.52
C THR A 627 -43.66 26.12 49.02
N GLY A 628 -43.05 25.01 49.43
CA GLY A 628 -42.76 24.73 50.85
C GLY A 628 -41.86 25.77 51.53
N LEU A 629 -40.86 26.31 50.82
CA LEU A 629 -40.02 27.40 51.36
C LEU A 629 -40.78 28.73 51.52
N ARG A 630 -41.79 29.00 50.67
CA ARG A 630 -42.65 30.19 50.83
C ARG A 630 -43.54 30.05 52.07
N GLU A 631 -44.11 28.88 52.31
CA GLU A 631 -44.90 28.59 53.51
C GLU A 631 -44.06 28.74 54.80
N GLN A 632 -42.82 28.24 54.80
CA GLN A 632 -41.88 28.44 55.91
C GLN A 632 -41.53 29.92 56.17
N LEU A 633 -41.35 30.72 55.11
CA LEU A 633 -41.12 32.16 55.25
C LEU A 633 -42.34 32.90 55.82
N GLU A 634 -43.55 32.43 55.54
CA GLU A 634 -44.79 32.98 56.10
C GLU A 634 -44.96 32.62 57.59
N GLU A 635 -44.60 31.40 57.99
CA GLU A 635 -44.60 30.94 59.38
C GLU A 635 -43.58 31.72 60.25
N LEU A 636 -42.38 31.96 59.72
CA LEU A 636 -41.35 32.78 60.36
C LEU A 636 -41.80 34.24 60.53
N ALA A 637 -42.48 34.82 59.54
CA ALA A 637 -43.06 36.16 59.63
C ALA A 637 -44.19 36.24 60.68
N GLY A 638 -45.00 35.19 60.81
CA GLY A 638 -46.03 35.09 61.85
C GLY A 638 -45.46 35.00 63.28
N SER A 639 -44.26 34.43 63.43
CA SER A 639 -43.55 34.33 64.71
C SER A 639 -42.91 35.66 65.14
N GLU A 640 -42.38 36.43 64.18
CA GLU A 640 -41.84 37.79 64.37
C GLU A 640 -42.90 38.77 64.89
N SER A 641 -44.11 38.72 64.31
CA SER A 641 -45.25 39.58 64.70
C SER A 641 -45.70 39.39 66.17
N LYS A 642 -45.53 38.18 66.73
CA LYS A 642 -45.89 37.86 68.13
C LYS A 642 -44.87 38.37 69.16
N LEU A 643 -43.64 38.68 68.75
CA LEU A 643 -42.53 39.04 69.63
C LEU A 643 -42.47 40.56 69.94
N GLY A 644 -42.97 41.39 69.02
CA GLY A 644 -42.98 42.86 69.13
C GLY A 644 -43.65 43.46 70.38
N PRO A 645 -44.87 43.04 70.78
CA PRO A 645 -45.54 43.58 71.97
C PRO A 645 -44.83 43.25 73.29
N ARG A 646 -44.10 42.13 73.36
CA ARG A 646 -43.36 41.69 74.55
C ARG A 646 -42.09 42.52 74.76
N LEU A 647 -41.44 42.93 73.67
CA LEU A 647 -40.26 43.78 73.68
C LEU A 647 -40.58 45.21 74.18
N GLY A 648 -41.72 45.77 73.75
CA GLY A 648 -42.18 47.10 74.20
C GLY A 648 -42.58 47.19 75.69
N SER A 649 -43.09 46.10 76.28
CA SER A 649 -43.46 46.07 77.71
C SER A 649 -42.25 45.98 78.66
N ALA A 650 -41.18 45.27 78.24
CA ALA A 650 -39.94 45.17 79.00
C ALA A 650 -39.20 46.53 79.06
N GLU A 651 -39.21 47.31 77.98
CA GLU A 651 -38.58 48.64 77.91
C GLU A 651 -39.25 49.69 78.81
N GLN A 652 -40.58 49.61 78.98
CA GLN A 652 -41.32 50.54 79.84
C GLN A 652 -41.07 50.32 81.34
N THR A 653 -40.76 49.08 81.73
CA THR A 653 -40.52 48.68 83.13
C THR A 653 -39.16 49.20 83.64
N LEU A 654 -38.13 49.17 82.79
CA LEU A 654 -36.79 49.69 83.09
C LEU A 654 -36.78 51.21 83.33
N ARG A 655 -37.54 51.97 82.51
CA ARG A 655 -37.63 53.43 82.60
C ARG A 655 -38.26 53.94 83.90
N ARG A 656 -39.16 53.16 84.52
CA ARG A 656 -39.85 53.54 85.77
C ARG A 656 -38.98 53.35 87.02
N LEU A 657 -38.02 52.42 86.98
CA LEU A 657 -37.09 52.15 88.08
C LEU A 657 -35.92 53.16 88.10
N GLN A 658 -35.52 53.67 86.92
CA GLN A 658 -34.50 54.72 86.78
C GLN A 658 -34.90 56.04 87.44
N ALA A 659 -36.16 56.49 87.30
CA ALA A 659 -36.62 57.77 87.88
C ALA A 659 -36.57 57.86 89.42
N LYS A 660 -36.52 56.72 90.14
CA LYS A 660 -36.39 56.67 91.60
C LYS A 660 -34.93 56.68 92.09
N ALA A 661 -33.98 56.33 91.23
CA ALA A 661 -32.55 56.43 91.52
C ALA A 661 -32.07 57.90 91.47
N ASP A 662 -32.71 58.71 90.63
CA ASP A 662 -32.30 60.09 90.34
C ASP A 662 -32.53 61.07 91.51
N THR A 663 -33.51 60.85 92.38
CA THR A 663 -33.76 61.76 93.54
C THR A 663 -32.78 61.53 94.70
N ARG A 664 -32.21 60.32 94.81
CA ARG A 664 -31.14 59.99 95.76
C ARG A 664 -29.77 60.49 95.29
N ALA A 665 -29.63 60.75 93.99
CA ALA A 665 -28.40 61.26 93.39
C ALA A 665 -28.11 62.70 93.82
N LEU A 666 -29.12 63.57 93.87
CA LEU A 666 -28.97 65.03 94.07
C LEU A 666 -28.24 65.48 95.35
N GLU A 667 -28.19 64.65 96.40
CA GLU A 667 -27.50 65.00 97.66
C GLU A 667 -26.12 64.35 97.76
N VAL A 668 -25.89 63.28 96.99
CA VAL A 668 -24.55 62.82 96.66
C VAL A 668 -23.91 63.76 95.62
N ASP A 669 -24.69 64.38 94.73
CA ASP A 669 -24.29 65.28 93.62
C ASP A 669 -23.49 66.51 94.06
N ARG A 670 -23.59 66.94 95.33
CA ARG A 670 -22.76 68.06 95.82
C ARG A 670 -21.32 67.64 96.14
N LEU A 671 -21.11 66.41 96.61
CA LEU A 671 -19.78 65.82 96.85
C LEU A 671 -19.27 65.10 95.59
N ARG A 672 -20.19 64.52 94.80
CA ARG A 672 -19.98 64.08 93.43
C ARG A 672 -19.65 65.23 92.49
N GLY A 673 -20.10 66.46 92.64
CA GLY A 673 -19.73 67.55 91.72
C GLY A 673 -18.22 67.80 91.61
N ARG A 674 -17.47 67.55 92.70
CA ARG A 674 -15.99 67.53 92.71
C ARG A 674 -15.42 66.23 92.14
N ARG A 675 -16.05 65.08 92.41
CA ARG A 675 -15.72 63.79 91.80
C ARG A 675 -15.93 63.83 90.28
N GLU A 676 -17.07 64.31 89.81
CA GLU A 676 -17.53 64.52 88.44
C GLU A 676 -16.60 65.42 87.64
N GLY A 677 -15.98 66.44 88.24
CA GLY A 677 -14.96 67.23 87.57
C GLY A 677 -13.76 66.37 87.16
N HIS A 678 -13.27 65.53 88.08
CA HIS A 678 -12.18 64.59 87.82
C HIS A 678 -12.63 63.36 87.01
N GLU A 679 -13.89 62.93 87.14
CA GLU A 679 -14.47 61.86 86.31
C GLU A 679 -14.70 62.33 84.88
N ARG A 680 -15.09 63.58 84.63
CA ARG A 680 -15.22 64.12 83.25
C ARG A 680 -13.87 64.20 82.56
N GLU A 681 -12.80 64.58 83.26
CA GLU A 681 -11.45 64.55 82.67
C GLU A 681 -10.97 63.10 82.45
N ARG A 682 -11.18 62.21 83.43
CA ARG A 682 -10.92 60.76 83.26
C ARG A 682 -11.71 60.18 82.09
N ASP A 683 -12.98 60.53 81.94
CA ASP A 683 -13.86 60.00 80.89
C ASP A 683 -13.53 60.61 79.52
N ARG A 684 -13.02 61.85 79.46
CA ARG A 684 -12.46 62.46 78.25
C ARG A 684 -11.17 61.74 77.82
N ILE A 685 -10.26 61.47 78.77
CA ILE A 685 -9.03 60.71 78.54
C ILE A 685 -9.37 59.26 78.14
N ARG A 686 -10.37 58.64 78.79
CA ARG A 686 -10.89 57.31 78.44
C ARG A 686 -11.52 57.27 77.06
N GLY A 687 -12.26 58.31 76.67
CA GLY A 687 -12.81 58.46 75.32
C GLY A 687 -11.70 58.54 74.25
N LYS A 688 -10.67 59.35 74.50
CA LYS A 688 -9.48 59.41 73.63
C LYS A 688 -8.70 58.10 73.60
N SER A 689 -8.56 57.42 74.74
CA SER A 689 -7.91 56.11 74.82
C SER A 689 -8.72 55.01 74.14
N ALA A 690 -10.06 55.08 74.17
CA ALA A 690 -10.93 54.17 73.45
C ALA A 690 -10.86 54.43 71.94
N GLU A 691 -10.88 55.70 71.51
CA GLU A 691 -10.67 56.09 70.11
C GLU A 691 -9.28 55.67 69.59
N LEU A 692 -8.23 55.78 70.42
CA LEU A 692 -6.90 55.27 70.11
C LEU A 692 -6.86 53.73 70.07
N ALA A 693 -7.55 53.04 70.98
CA ALA A 693 -7.68 51.59 70.94
C ALA A 693 -8.43 51.12 69.69
N ASP A 694 -9.49 51.82 69.30
CA ASP A 694 -10.22 51.56 68.05
C ASP A 694 -9.34 51.84 66.82
N ARG A 695 -8.52 52.91 66.84
CA ARG A 695 -7.52 53.18 65.79
C ARG A 695 -6.45 52.09 65.71
N ARG A 696 -5.92 51.61 66.85
CA ARG A 696 -4.96 50.50 66.90
C ARG A 696 -5.58 49.18 66.42
N ASN A 697 -6.83 48.90 66.81
CA ASN A 697 -7.57 47.73 66.32
C ASN A 697 -7.82 47.83 64.81
N ALA A 698 -8.11 49.03 64.29
CA ALA A 698 -8.31 49.28 62.86
C ALA A 698 -7.02 49.17 62.02
N LEU A 699 -5.83 49.17 62.64
CA LEU A 699 -4.58 48.85 61.94
C LEU A 699 -4.46 47.35 61.61
N GLU A 700 -5.25 46.49 62.28
CA GLU A 700 -5.34 45.05 62.01
C GLU A 700 -3.98 44.33 61.93
N LEU A 701 -3.04 44.70 62.80
CA LEU A 701 -1.65 44.21 62.77
C LEU A 701 -1.52 42.69 62.74
N GLU A 702 -2.30 41.98 63.54
CA GLU A 702 -2.28 40.51 63.56
C GLU A 702 -2.74 39.91 62.21
N SER A 703 -3.63 40.60 61.49
CA SER A 703 -4.04 40.20 60.15
C SER A 703 -2.92 40.44 59.14
N LEU A 704 -2.28 41.61 59.19
CA LEU A 704 -1.15 41.96 58.31
C LEU A 704 0.06 41.05 58.54
N GLU A 705 0.38 40.67 59.79
CA GLU A 705 1.42 39.68 60.10
C GLU A 705 1.09 38.30 59.53
N ARG A 706 -0.17 37.87 59.66
CA ARG A 706 -0.64 36.60 59.10
C ARG A 706 -0.59 36.58 57.58
N GLU A 707 -0.91 37.70 56.94
CA GLU A 707 -0.85 37.87 55.48
C GLU A 707 0.58 37.94 54.95
N TRP A 708 1.51 38.57 55.68
CA TRP A 708 2.95 38.58 55.38
C TRP A 708 3.61 37.21 55.60
N GLY A 709 3.15 36.47 56.61
CA GLY A 709 3.67 35.13 56.94
C GLY A 709 5.06 35.14 57.57
N GLY A 710 5.46 36.25 58.22
CA GLY A 710 6.76 36.43 58.87
C GLY A 710 6.70 37.46 60.01
N SER A 711 7.84 37.79 60.62
CA SER A 711 7.93 38.82 61.66
C SER A 711 7.94 40.24 61.07
N ARG A 712 7.62 41.23 61.92
CA ARG A 712 7.74 42.66 61.59
C ARG A 712 9.17 43.04 61.21
N ASP A 713 10.14 42.56 61.98
CA ASP A 713 11.57 42.78 61.70
C ASP A 713 11.96 42.18 60.33
N GLY A 714 11.44 41.01 59.98
CA GLY A 714 11.67 40.40 58.67
C GLY A 714 11.02 41.16 57.51
N ALA A 715 9.91 41.88 57.74
CA ALA A 715 9.33 42.79 56.75
C ALA A 715 10.18 44.07 56.59
N ALA A 716 10.71 44.62 57.69
CA ALA A 716 11.62 45.76 57.65
C ALA A 716 12.94 45.41 56.92
N GLU A 717 13.55 44.28 57.25
CA GLU A 717 14.74 43.76 56.55
C GLU A 717 14.49 43.54 55.05
N TRP A 718 13.31 43.06 54.67
CA TRP A 718 12.92 42.92 53.27
C TRP A 718 12.86 44.25 52.53
N LEU A 719 12.30 45.30 53.16
CA LEU A 719 12.25 46.65 52.58
C LEU A 719 13.64 47.31 52.55
N ASP A 720 14.48 47.05 53.55
CA ASP A 720 15.86 47.53 53.62
C ASP A 720 16.80 46.84 52.62
N ALA A 721 16.37 45.74 52.00
CA ALA A 721 17.09 45.11 50.91
C ALA A 721 16.71 45.68 49.52
N LEU A 722 15.68 46.52 49.42
CA LEU A 722 15.26 47.16 48.16
C LEU A 722 16.20 48.29 47.75
N ASP A 723 16.19 48.66 46.48
CA ASP A 723 16.94 49.80 45.98
C ASP A 723 16.36 51.15 46.48
N GLU A 724 17.13 52.23 46.36
CA GLU A 724 16.74 53.55 46.90
C GLU A 724 15.45 54.09 46.27
N ASP A 725 15.19 53.78 45.00
CA ASP A 725 14.00 54.24 44.28
C ASP A 725 12.75 53.43 44.70
N GLU A 726 12.83 52.11 44.76
CA GLU A 726 11.79 51.18 45.22
C GLU A 726 11.38 51.48 46.68
N ARG A 727 12.33 51.89 47.53
CA ARG A 727 12.04 52.30 48.92
C ARG A 727 11.21 53.56 49.05
N THR A 728 11.01 54.35 47.99
CA THR A 728 10.14 55.52 48.05
C THR A 728 8.70 55.21 47.66
N TRP A 729 8.45 54.03 47.09
CA TRP A 729 7.14 53.68 46.56
C TRP A 729 6.10 53.44 47.64
N THR A 730 4.88 53.86 47.34
CA THR A 730 3.69 53.69 48.16
C THR A 730 3.09 52.28 48.00
N PRO A 731 2.27 51.80 48.95
CA PRO A 731 1.56 50.52 48.81
C PRO A 731 0.70 50.42 47.55
N ASP A 732 0.19 51.54 47.03
CA ASP A 732 -0.62 51.58 45.81
C ASP A 732 0.23 51.47 44.53
N GLU A 733 1.44 52.02 44.51
CA GLU A 733 2.40 51.85 43.40
C GLU A 733 2.92 50.42 43.30
N TRP A 734 3.19 49.78 44.44
CA TRP A 734 3.51 48.35 44.52
C TRP A 734 2.36 47.48 44.01
N TRP A 735 1.11 47.83 44.38
CA TRP A 735 -0.08 47.16 43.84
C TRP A 735 -0.20 47.29 42.33
N HIS A 736 -0.01 48.49 41.77
CA HIS A 736 -0.14 48.72 40.33
C HIS A 736 0.87 47.88 39.53
N ASN A 737 2.11 47.77 39.99
CA ASN A 737 3.12 46.94 39.34
C ASN A 737 2.85 45.44 39.51
N ALA A 738 2.40 45.00 40.69
CA ALA A 738 1.98 43.61 40.91
C ALA A 738 0.87 43.22 39.91
N GLU A 739 -0.12 44.09 39.74
CA GLU A 739 -1.24 43.85 38.84
C GLU A 739 -0.84 43.90 37.36
N LYS A 740 0.06 44.82 36.98
CA LYS A 740 0.61 44.90 35.63
C LYS A 740 1.31 43.60 35.23
N HIS A 741 2.15 43.07 36.11
CA HIS A 741 2.85 41.81 35.89
C HIS A 741 1.88 40.63 35.80
N LEU A 742 0.87 40.56 36.66
CA LEU A 742 -0.15 39.51 36.59
C LEU A 742 -0.97 39.58 35.29
N SER A 743 -1.36 40.78 34.86
CA SER A 743 -2.05 41.01 33.59
C SER A 743 -1.21 40.60 32.39
N GLU A 744 0.09 40.91 32.39
CA GLU A 744 1.00 40.50 31.32
C GLU A 744 1.24 38.99 31.32
N ALA A 745 1.38 38.36 32.50
CA ALA A 745 1.44 36.91 32.61
C ALA A 745 0.21 36.25 31.99
N LEU A 746 -1.00 36.70 32.34
CA LEU A 746 -2.24 36.17 31.78
C LEU A 746 -2.33 36.31 30.26
N ARG A 747 -1.90 37.44 29.69
CA ARG A 747 -1.85 37.63 28.23
C ARG A 747 -0.85 36.72 27.53
N ARG A 748 0.28 36.43 28.18
CA ARG A 748 1.30 35.52 27.64
C ARG A 748 0.87 34.06 27.66
N VAL A 749 0.16 33.65 28.72
CA VAL A 749 -0.35 32.28 28.86
C VAL A 749 -1.61 32.05 28.03
N PHE A 750 -2.53 33.02 28.02
CA PHE A 750 -3.85 32.95 27.38
C PHE A 750 -4.06 34.16 26.45
N PRO A 751 -3.48 34.14 25.23
CA PRO A 751 -3.56 35.27 24.29
C PRO A 751 -4.99 35.62 23.86
N ASP A 752 -5.89 34.64 23.82
CA ASP A 752 -7.31 34.83 23.47
C ASP A 752 -8.19 35.16 24.69
N GLY A 753 -7.56 35.39 25.85
CA GLY A 753 -8.25 35.75 27.09
C GLY A 753 -9.20 34.65 27.57
N VAL A 754 -10.40 35.02 28.01
CA VAL A 754 -11.39 34.10 28.61
C VAL A 754 -11.88 33.02 27.62
N SER A 755 -11.72 33.28 26.32
CA SER A 755 -12.09 32.38 25.22
C SER A 755 -11.01 31.34 24.88
N ASP A 756 -9.85 31.40 25.53
CA ASP A 756 -8.78 30.42 25.35
C ASP A 756 -9.22 29.04 25.87
N GLU A 757 -9.17 28.02 25.01
CA GLU A 757 -9.63 26.66 25.32
C GLU A 757 -8.77 26.00 26.42
N ASP A 758 -7.48 26.32 26.47
CA ASP A 758 -6.53 25.76 27.43
C ASP A 758 -6.65 26.41 28.83
N MET A 759 -7.50 27.43 29.00
CA MET A 759 -7.66 28.13 30.27
C MET A 759 -8.38 27.25 31.31
N PRO A 760 -7.76 27.00 32.48
CA PRO A 760 -8.41 26.27 33.57
C PRO A 760 -9.70 26.97 34.04
N GLU A 761 -10.72 26.18 34.37
CA GLU A 761 -12.01 26.72 34.84
C GLU A 761 -11.86 27.61 36.09
N GLU A 762 -10.93 27.28 36.99
CA GLU A 762 -10.63 28.09 38.17
C GLU A 762 -10.11 29.49 37.80
N VAL A 763 -9.20 29.58 36.82
CA VAL A 763 -8.68 30.87 36.32
C VAL A 763 -9.80 31.65 35.63
N ARG A 764 -10.62 30.97 34.83
CA ARG A 764 -11.77 31.58 34.14
C ARG A 764 -12.77 32.16 35.13
N PHE A 765 -13.13 31.39 36.15
CA PHE A 765 -14.02 31.81 37.23
C PHE A 765 -13.47 33.03 37.97
N LEU A 766 -12.19 33.01 38.35
CA LEU A 766 -11.54 34.12 39.05
C LEU A 766 -11.50 35.40 38.20
N LEU A 767 -11.31 35.29 36.88
CA LEU A 767 -11.37 36.43 35.97
C LEU A 767 -12.79 36.99 35.84
N THR A 768 -13.81 36.15 35.83
CA THR A 768 -15.22 36.58 35.86
C THR A 768 -15.57 37.23 37.19
N GLU A 769 -15.19 36.65 38.33
CA GLU A 769 -15.37 37.23 39.68
C GLU A 769 -14.73 38.63 39.77
N ARG A 770 -13.53 38.76 39.20
CA ARG A 770 -12.77 40.01 39.11
C ARG A 770 -13.46 41.08 38.24
N ALA A 771 -14.11 40.69 37.15
CA ALA A 771 -14.79 41.60 36.23
C ALA A 771 -16.19 42.00 36.70
N GLU A 772 -16.97 41.03 37.19
CA GLU A 772 -18.43 41.14 37.39
C GLU A 772 -18.90 41.05 38.86
N GLY A 773 -18.00 40.77 39.82
CA GLY A 773 -18.36 40.70 41.25
C GLY A 773 -18.85 42.01 41.88
N GLU A 774 -19.33 41.96 43.12
CA GLU A 774 -19.82 43.14 43.85
C GLU A 774 -18.66 43.99 44.43
N GLY A 775 -18.81 45.31 44.44
CA GLY A 775 -17.82 46.25 45.01
C GLY A 775 -16.97 47.00 43.96
N ARG A 776 -16.00 47.80 44.43
CA ARG A 776 -15.11 48.54 43.51
C ARG A 776 -14.17 47.57 42.82
N ARG A 777 -13.81 47.88 41.56
CA ARG A 777 -12.91 47.05 40.75
C ARG A 777 -11.59 46.74 41.46
N THR A 778 -10.91 47.76 42.00
CA THR A 778 -9.61 47.58 42.67
C THR A 778 -9.69 46.64 43.88
N ASP A 779 -10.80 46.66 44.63
CA ASP A 779 -10.97 45.81 45.81
C ASP A 779 -11.18 44.34 45.40
N ARG A 780 -11.95 44.09 44.33
CA ARG A 780 -12.14 42.76 43.73
C ARG A 780 -10.83 42.20 43.15
N GLU A 781 -10.09 43.06 42.45
CA GLU A 781 -8.77 42.73 41.90
C GLU A 781 -7.79 42.32 43.01
N ARG A 782 -7.74 43.07 44.13
CA ARG A 782 -6.89 42.74 45.29
C ARG A 782 -7.32 41.45 45.98
N ALA A 783 -8.62 41.22 46.16
CA ALA A 783 -9.14 40.02 46.81
C ALA A 783 -8.88 38.73 46.01
N THR A 784 -8.94 38.81 44.68
CA THR A 784 -8.74 37.65 43.78
C THR A 784 -7.26 37.39 43.46
N PHE A 785 -6.38 38.39 43.60
CA PHE A 785 -4.97 38.33 43.22
C PHE A 785 -4.22 37.08 43.75
N PRO A 786 -4.23 36.75 45.06
CA PRO A 786 -3.45 35.61 45.56
C PRO A 786 -3.96 34.26 45.04
N ARG A 787 -5.28 34.13 44.85
CA ARG A 787 -5.91 32.92 44.30
C ARG A 787 -5.58 32.75 42.82
N LEU A 788 -5.64 33.85 42.06
CA LEU A 788 -5.39 33.87 40.63
C LEU A 788 -3.92 33.59 40.30
N VAL A 789 -2.99 34.18 41.06
CA VAL A 789 -1.56 33.89 40.93
C VAL A 789 -1.28 32.41 41.24
N LYS A 790 -1.83 31.88 42.34
CA LYS A 790 -1.63 30.48 42.72
C LYS A 790 -2.18 29.51 41.65
N ALA A 791 -3.36 29.79 41.09
CA ALA A 791 -3.93 28.99 40.02
C ALA A 791 -3.06 29.04 38.76
N LEU A 792 -2.52 30.21 38.42
CA LEU A 792 -1.63 30.39 37.26
C LEU A 792 -0.27 29.71 37.46
N GLU A 793 0.34 29.81 38.65
CA GLU A 793 1.56 29.08 39.00
C GLU A 793 1.38 27.57 38.94
N ALA A 794 0.27 27.05 39.48
CA ALA A 794 -0.03 25.63 39.46
C ALA A 794 -0.15 25.12 38.01
N TYR A 795 -0.87 25.86 37.16
CA TYR A 795 -0.99 25.56 35.74
C TYR A 795 0.38 25.59 35.04
N LEU A 796 1.14 26.68 35.18
CA LEU A 796 2.45 26.82 34.54
C LEU A 796 3.46 25.76 35.01
N ARG A 797 3.40 25.35 36.28
CA ARG A 797 4.25 24.29 36.83
C ARG A 797 3.89 22.92 36.25
N GLN A 798 2.61 22.61 36.11
CA GLN A 798 2.18 21.36 35.47
C GLN A 798 2.66 21.27 34.01
N GLN A 799 2.68 22.41 33.30
CA GLN A 799 3.17 22.46 31.93
C GLN A 799 4.70 22.34 31.83
N GLU A 800 5.46 22.76 32.85
CA GLU A 800 6.93 22.83 32.78
C GLU A 800 7.60 21.46 32.54
N ASP A 801 7.15 20.42 33.23
CA ASP A 801 7.70 19.07 33.08
C ASP A 801 7.39 18.49 31.69
N TYR A 802 6.17 18.73 31.20
CA TYR A 802 5.76 18.36 29.85
C TYR A 802 6.60 19.09 28.80
N GLU A 803 6.78 20.40 28.94
CA GLU A 803 7.56 21.24 28.03
C GLU A 803 9.04 20.84 28.01
N ARG A 804 9.64 20.57 29.16
CA ARG A 804 11.03 20.10 29.26
C ARG A 804 11.21 18.76 28.55
N HIS A 805 10.25 17.84 28.70
CA HIS A 805 10.25 16.58 27.98
C HIS A 805 10.10 16.80 26.46
N GLN A 806 9.15 17.63 26.04
CA GLN A 806 8.91 17.93 24.63
C GLN A 806 10.10 18.61 23.96
N ARG A 807 10.75 19.59 24.61
CA ARG A 807 11.97 20.24 24.08
C ARG A 807 13.07 19.21 23.82
N ARG A 808 13.28 18.29 24.77
CA ARG A 808 14.27 17.21 24.61
C ARG A 808 13.88 16.23 23.50
N GLN A 809 12.60 15.89 23.36
CA GLN A 809 12.12 15.08 22.26
C GLN A 809 12.34 15.76 20.90
N ILE A 810 12.03 17.05 20.79
CA ILE A 810 12.27 17.86 19.58
C ILE A 810 13.76 17.83 19.24
N GLU A 811 14.66 18.07 20.18
CA GLU A 811 16.11 18.04 19.92
C GLU A 811 16.58 16.67 19.40
N VAL A 812 16.14 15.58 20.03
CA VAL A 812 16.45 14.21 19.59
C VAL A 812 15.89 13.94 18.20
N GLN A 813 14.63 14.28 17.93
CA GLN A 813 13.99 14.10 16.63
C GLN A 813 14.65 14.94 15.53
N LEU A 814 15.09 16.16 15.83
CA LEU A 814 15.82 17.02 14.90
C LEU A 814 17.14 16.37 14.49
N SER A 815 17.91 15.86 15.46
CA SER A 815 19.18 15.19 15.20
C SER A 815 19.00 13.92 14.35
N ALA A 816 17.97 13.12 14.64
CA ALA A 816 17.64 11.91 13.88
C ALA A 816 17.23 12.24 12.44
N ARG A 817 16.31 13.19 12.25
CA ARG A 817 15.84 13.59 10.92
C ARG A 817 16.93 14.24 10.07
N ARG A 818 17.87 14.99 10.67
CA ARG A 818 19.05 15.51 9.98
C ARG A 818 19.98 14.39 9.54
N ALA A 819 20.21 13.39 10.39
CA ALA A 819 20.98 12.21 10.00
C ALA A 819 20.31 11.42 8.85
N ASP A 820 18.98 11.31 8.86
CA ASP A 820 18.21 10.69 7.77
C ASP A 820 18.34 11.48 6.47
N LEU A 821 18.28 12.82 6.54
CA LEU A 821 18.51 13.69 5.38
C LEU A 821 19.93 13.53 4.83
N ASP A 822 20.95 13.58 5.67
CA ASP A 822 22.35 13.40 5.26
C ASP A 822 22.56 12.04 4.59
N LYS A 823 21.92 10.98 5.11
CA LYS A 823 21.96 9.65 4.52
C LYS A 823 21.28 9.62 3.15
N ALA A 824 20.11 10.24 3.02
CA ALA A 824 19.39 10.30 1.76
C ALA A 824 20.15 11.12 0.70
N GLN A 825 20.79 12.22 1.09
CA GLN A 825 21.64 13.02 0.20
C GLN A 825 22.86 12.23 -0.28
N LYS A 826 23.59 11.56 0.63
CA LYS A 826 24.70 10.68 0.25
C LYS A 826 24.26 9.58 -0.70
N GLY A 827 23.11 8.93 -0.43
CA GLY A 827 22.56 7.92 -1.33
C GLY A 827 22.25 8.48 -2.73
N ALA A 828 21.70 9.68 -2.81
CA ALA A 828 21.45 10.36 -4.09
C ALA A 828 22.75 10.72 -4.83
N ASP A 829 23.77 11.22 -4.13
CA ASP A 829 25.07 11.57 -4.72
C ASP A 829 25.82 10.32 -5.21
N GLU A 830 25.82 9.24 -4.42
CA GLU A 830 26.41 7.96 -4.79
C GLU A 830 25.72 7.34 -6.01
N ALA A 831 24.38 7.35 -6.04
CA ALA A 831 23.61 6.85 -7.17
C ALA A 831 23.83 7.68 -8.44
N ALA A 832 23.91 9.01 -8.31
CA ALA A 832 24.23 9.91 -9.43
C ALA A 832 25.63 9.66 -9.99
N GLY A 833 26.64 9.55 -9.13
CA GLY A 833 28.01 9.24 -9.54
C GLY A 833 28.13 7.86 -10.20
N ALA A 834 27.44 6.84 -9.67
CA ALA A 834 27.42 5.50 -10.25
C ALA A 834 26.74 5.48 -11.62
N ALA A 835 25.59 6.15 -11.76
CA ALA A 835 24.85 6.23 -13.01
C ALA A 835 25.64 7.01 -14.08
N GLU A 836 26.32 8.11 -13.71
CA GLU A 836 27.20 8.84 -14.62
C GLU A 836 28.36 7.97 -15.11
N ALA A 837 29.07 7.31 -14.20
CA ALA A 837 30.16 6.40 -14.55
C ALA A 837 29.68 5.26 -15.47
N HIS A 838 28.51 4.69 -15.19
CA HIS A 838 27.90 3.66 -16.04
C HIS A 838 27.57 4.20 -17.43
N ARG A 839 26.96 5.38 -17.56
CA ARG A 839 26.66 6.02 -18.86
C ARG A 839 27.92 6.30 -19.67
N THR A 840 28.99 6.79 -19.03
CA THR A 840 30.27 7.01 -19.71
C THR A 840 30.89 5.70 -20.20
N ALA A 841 30.93 4.68 -19.34
CA ALA A 841 31.45 3.36 -19.70
C ALA A 841 30.64 2.72 -20.84
N LEU A 842 29.31 2.78 -20.76
CA LEU A 842 28.41 2.25 -21.79
C LEU A 842 28.56 2.99 -23.12
N THR A 843 28.67 4.31 -23.10
CA THR A 843 28.91 5.10 -24.32
C THR A 843 30.19 4.66 -25.01
N ALA A 844 31.27 4.46 -24.24
CA ALA A 844 32.53 3.97 -24.78
C ALA A 844 32.41 2.54 -25.32
N ALA A 845 31.69 1.66 -24.62
CA ALA A 845 31.44 0.28 -25.04
C ALA A 845 30.64 0.19 -26.34
N ILE A 846 29.54 0.97 -26.47
CA ILE A 846 28.72 1.05 -27.68
C ILE A 846 29.58 1.52 -28.86
N ARG A 847 30.35 2.61 -28.69
CA ARG A 847 31.22 3.12 -29.76
C ARG A 847 32.27 2.09 -30.19
N ALA A 848 32.91 1.42 -29.23
CA ALA A 848 33.91 0.39 -29.52
C ALA A 848 33.30 -0.83 -30.24
N ARG A 849 32.08 -1.25 -29.89
CA ARG A 849 31.37 -2.33 -30.59
C ARG A 849 30.97 -1.91 -31.99
N LEU A 850 30.32 -0.75 -32.17
CA LEU A 850 29.92 -0.26 -33.49
C LEU A 850 31.12 -0.01 -34.43
N ALA A 851 32.26 0.42 -33.88
CA ALA A 851 33.51 0.51 -34.65
C ALA A 851 33.98 -0.86 -35.15
N ARG A 852 34.00 -1.89 -34.29
CA ARG A 852 34.31 -3.27 -34.69
C ARG A 852 33.34 -3.80 -35.74
N VAL A 853 32.03 -3.56 -35.59
CA VAL A 853 31.04 -3.93 -36.61
C VAL A 853 31.35 -3.23 -37.93
N SER A 854 31.71 -1.95 -37.90
CA SER A 854 32.07 -1.20 -39.12
C SER A 854 33.32 -1.78 -39.80
N GLU A 855 34.34 -2.17 -39.03
CA GLU A 855 35.57 -2.78 -39.57
C GLU A 855 35.30 -4.15 -40.19
N GLU A 856 34.54 -5.02 -39.52
CA GLU A 856 34.16 -6.33 -40.07
C GLU A 856 33.24 -6.18 -41.29
N PHE A 857 32.36 -5.17 -41.31
CA PHE A 857 31.51 -4.90 -42.46
C PHE A 857 32.33 -4.44 -43.67
N GLU A 858 33.37 -3.65 -43.46
CA GLU A 858 34.31 -3.28 -44.52
C GLU A 858 35.08 -4.49 -45.06
N LYS A 859 35.65 -5.31 -44.18
CA LYS A 859 36.41 -6.52 -44.53
C LYS A 859 35.55 -7.50 -45.34
N LEU A 860 34.37 -7.83 -44.84
CA LEU A 860 33.42 -8.72 -45.53
C LEU A 860 32.97 -8.13 -46.85
N ASP A 861 32.80 -6.81 -46.94
CA ASP A 861 32.39 -6.23 -48.20
C ASP A 861 33.47 -6.38 -49.28
N VAL A 862 34.72 -6.03 -48.95
CA VAL A 862 35.85 -6.09 -49.88
C VAL A 862 36.22 -7.54 -50.24
N ALA A 863 36.24 -8.46 -49.27
CA ALA A 863 36.62 -9.85 -49.49
C ALA A 863 35.65 -10.62 -50.41
N TYR A 864 34.42 -10.14 -50.52
CA TYR A 864 33.34 -10.79 -51.26
C TYR A 864 32.70 -9.85 -52.30
N GLY A 865 33.54 -9.25 -53.14
CA GLY A 865 33.11 -8.60 -54.40
C GLY A 865 32.60 -7.16 -54.30
N GLY A 866 32.59 -6.55 -53.10
CA GLY A 866 32.23 -5.15 -52.89
C GLY A 866 33.42 -4.20 -52.98
N TYR A 867 33.13 -2.89 -52.94
CA TYR A 867 34.12 -1.81 -53.01
C TYR A 867 34.40 -1.15 -51.64
N GLY A 868 33.85 -1.70 -50.56
CA GLY A 868 33.98 -1.20 -49.19
C GLY A 868 32.68 -0.64 -48.62
N ALA A 869 32.48 -0.89 -47.33
CA ALA A 869 31.31 -0.47 -46.56
C ALA A 869 31.71 0.03 -45.17
N THR A 870 30.90 0.88 -44.55
CA THR A 870 31.18 1.51 -43.25
C THR A 870 29.87 1.88 -42.53
N LEU A 871 29.95 2.22 -41.24
CA LEU A 871 28.83 2.68 -40.43
C LEU A 871 29.05 4.12 -39.95
N GLU A 872 28.00 4.94 -40.02
CA GLU A 872 27.94 6.24 -39.33
C GLU A 872 27.03 6.14 -38.11
N PHE A 873 27.55 6.51 -36.94
CA PHE A 873 26.86 6.39 -35.66
C PHE A 873 27.18 7.59 -34.74
N PRO A 874 26.43 8.71 -34.84
CA PRO A 874 26.62 9.84 -33.94
C PRO A 874 26.25 9.48 -32.50
N THR A 875 26.99 9.99 -31.52
CA THR A 875 26.70 9.78 -30.09
C THR A 875 25.53 10.66 -29.66
N PRO A 876 24.38 10.09 -29.26
CA PRO A 876 23.26 10.86 -28.74
C PRO A 876 23.50 11.32 -27.30
N GLU A 877 22.84 12.39 -26.87
CA GLU A 877 22.79 12.76 -25.46
C GLU A 877 21.99 11.72 -24.65
N PRO A 878 22.37 11.46 -23.39
CA PRO A 878 21.58 10.61 -22.49
C PRO A 878 20.19 11.19 -22.22
N PRO A 879 19.14 10.37 -22.09
CA PRO A 879 17.80 10.85 -21.76
C PRO A 879 17.76 11.40 -20.33
N GLY A 880 17.07 12.52 -20.11
CA GLY A 880 16.81 13.06 -18.77
C GLY A 880 15.67 12.36 -18.03
N ASP A 881 14.77 11.69 -18.75
CA ASP A 881 13.66 10.92 -18.19
C ASP A 881 14.13 9.47 -17.86
N PRO A 882 13.88 8.96 -16.63
CA PRO A 882 14.23 7.59 -16.25
C PRO A 882 13.57 6.50 -17.10
N GLU A 883 12.39 6.75 -17.67
CA GLU A 883 11.65 5.75 -18.45
C GLU A 883 11.93 5.81 -19.95
N GLN A 884 12.58 6.88 -20.42
CA GLN A 884 12.87 7.06 -21.83
C GLN A 884 14.03 6.17 -22.29
N GLU A 885 13.83 5.47 -23.41
CA GLU A 885 14.86 4.64 -24.04
C GLU A 885 15.99 5.50 -24.63
N TRP A 886 17.24 5.06 -24.45
CA TRP A 886 18.40 5.74 -25.00
C TRP A 886 18.60 5.40 -26.48
N ARG A 887 18.07 6.27 -27.35
CA ARG A 887 17.98 6.01 -28.81
C ARG A 887 19.28 6.34 -29.54
N TRP A 888 20.01 5.30 -29.91
CA TRP A 888 21.15 5.38 -30.83
C TRP A 888 20.71 5.22 -32.29
N ARG A 889 21.52 5.75 -33.22
CA ARG A 889 21.27 5.69 -34.67
C ARG A 889 22.48 5.13 -35.39
N VAL A 890 22.25 4.16 -36.28
CA VAL A 890 23.30 3.61 -37.15
C VAL A 890 22.88 3.73 -38.61
N THR A 891 23.72 4.37 -39.42
CA THR A 891 23.51 4.57 -40.86
C THR A 891 24.59 3.84 -41.65
N PRO A 892 24.29 2.68 -42.26
CA PRO A 892 25.22 2.01 -43.16
C PRO A 892 25.51 2.84 -44.41
N LYS A 893 26.76 2.83 -44.86
CA LYS A 893 27.21 3.47 -46.10
C LYS A 893 28.14 2.53 -46.87
N TRP A 894 28.12 2.57 -48.19
CA TRP A 894 29.04 1.77 -49.03
C TRP A 894 29.42 2.49 -50.32
N ARG A 895 30.47 2.00 -50.97
CA ARG A 895 30.93 2.50 -52.28
C ARG A 895 30.25 1.72 -53.40
N ARG A 896 29.88 2.40 -54.49
CA ARG A 896 29.28 1.78 -55.69
C ARG A 896 30.30 1.31 -56.72
N SER A 897 31.49 1.89 -56.69
CA SER A 897 32.64 1.51 -57.51
C SER A 897 33.90 1.89 -56.77
N ASP A 898 35.03 1.34 -57.19
CA ASP A 898 36.32 1.64 -56.61
C ASP A 898 36.63 3.15 -56.66
N GLY A 899 37.26 3.67 -55.62
CA GLY A 899 37.62 5.10 -55.46
C GLY A 899 36.48 6.11 -55.23
N GLN A 900 35.20 5.70 -55.21
CA GLN A 900 34.06 6.61 -54.98
C GLN A 900 33.80 6.90 -53.49
N ARG A 901 33.04 7.97 -53.21
CA ARG A 901 32.60 8.30 -51.83
C ARG A 901 31.60 7.28 -51.30
N TYR A 902 31.57 7.12 -49.97
CA TYR A 902 30.55 6.34 -49.27
C TYR A 902 29.17 6.98 -49.44
N VAL A 903 28.20 6.19 -49.93
CA VAL A 903 26.81 6.60 -50.12
C VAL A 903 25.94 5.90 -49.07
N PRO A 904 25.01 6.62 -48.40
CA PRO A 904 24.14 6.01 -47.41
C PRO A 904 23.15 5.03 -48.04
N TYR A 905 22.78 4.03 -47.26
CA TYR A 905 21.93 2.91 -47.66
C TYR A 905 20.54 3.32 -48.19
N ASN A 906 20.01 4.46 -47.72
CA ASN A 906 18.69 4.97 -48.10
C ASN A 906 18.61 5.57 -49.51
N ARG A 907 19.71 5.62 -50.26
CA ARG A 907 19.69 6.03 -51.67
C ARG A 907 19.29 4.86 -52.57
N ARG A 908 18.42 5.13 -53.55
CA ARG A 908 17.92 4.17 -54.54
C ARG A 908 19.05 3.28 -55.10
N ALA A 909 18.99 1.98 -54.82
CA ALA A 909 19.88 0.95 -55.37
C ALA A 909 19.06 -0.31 -55.73
N ASN A 910 19.70 -1.28 -56.38
CA ASN A 910 19.10 -2.56 -56.70
C ASN A 910 18.80 -3.35 -55.41
N THR A 911 17.63 -3.96 -55.31
CA THR A 911 17.21 -4.78 -54.15
C THR A 911 18.20 -5.92 -53.88
N ALA A 912 18.75 -6.55 -54.91
CA ALA A 912 19.75 -7.61 -54.75
C ALA A 912 21.02 -7.12 -54.01
N LEU A 913 21.47 -5.89 -54.31
CA LEU A 913 22.60 -5.27 -53.61
C LEU A 913 22.22 -4.92 -52.17
N MET A 914 20.99 -4.49 -51.91
CA MET A 914 20.52 -4.21 -50.54
C MET A 914 20.52 -5.47 -49.68
N ASP A 915 20.02 -6.59 -50.22
CA ASP A 915 19.98 -7.87 -49.52
C ASP A 915 21.39 -8.40 -49.25
N GLU A 916 22.29 -8.29 -50.24
CA GLU A 916 23.71 -8.64 -50.08
C GLU A 916 24.39 -7.81 -48.96
N LYS A 917 24.19 -6.49 -48.93
CA LYS A 917 24.75 -5.63 -47.87
C LYS A 917 24.12 -5.91 -46.51
N ALA A 918 22.81 -6.20 -46.46
CA ALA A 918 22.13 -6.54 -45.22
C ALA A 918 22.68 -7.85 -44.63
N VAL A 919 22.90 -8.88 -45.46
CA VAL A 919 23.56 -10.13 -45.06
C VAL A 919 24.96 -9.88 -44.52
N LYS A 920 25.79 -9.14 -45.26
CA LYS A 920 27.16 -8.80 -44.83
C LYS A 920 27.17 -8.01 -43.52
N LEU A 921 26.20 -7.11 -43.31
CA LEU A 921 26.07 -6.35 -42.07
C LEU A 921 25.66 -7.24 -40.88
N VAL A 922 24.76 -8.19 -41.08
CA VAL A 922 24.39 -9.17 -40.04
C VAL A 922 25.58 -10.06 -39.68
N CYS A 923 26.31 -10.57 -40.68
CA CYS A 923 27.53 -11.33 -40.45
C CYS A 923 28.58 -10.49 -39.72
N ALA A 924 28.81 -9.24 -40.13
CA ALA A 924 29.73 -8.32 -39.46
C ALA A 924 29.35 -8.06 -38.00
N ALA A 925 28.06 -7.84 -37.73
CA ALA A 925 27.56 -7.64 -36.37
C ALA A 925 27.77 -8.87 -35.49
N ALA A 926 27.51 -10.06 -36.04
CA ALA A 926 27.75 -11.31 -35.32
C ALA A 926 29.25 -11.59 -35.09
N LEU A 927 30.11 -11.32 -36.08
CA LEU A 927 31.56 -11.45 -35.94
C LEU A 927 32.11 -10.49 -34.88
N ALA A 928 31.65 -9.24 -34.89
CA ALA A 928 32.05 -8.23 -33.92
C ALA A 928 31.57 -8.54 -32.48
N SER A 929 30.52 -9.36 -32.34
CA SER A 929 29.99 -9.86 -31.06
C SER A 929 30.85 -10.99 -30.46
N SER A 930 31.66 -11.66 -31.27
CA SER A 930 32.26 -12.95 -30.89
C SER A 930 33.34 -12.84 -29.80
N GLY A 931 32.91 -13.18 -28.59
CA GLY A 931 33.72 -13.85 -27.56
C GLY A 931 33.73 -15.37 -27.74
N GLY A 932 33.85 -15.88 -28.97
CA GLY A 932 34.08 -17.31 -29.26
C GLY A 932 32.87 -18.25 -29.38
N GLY A 933 31.63 -17.76 -29.48
CA GLY A 933 30.46 -18.62 -29.75
C GLY A 933 30.20 -18.84 -31.24
N ARG A 934 30.09 -20.10 -31.71
CA ARG A 934 29.77 -20.42 -33.11
C ARG A 934 28.29 -20.14 -33.41
N LEU A 935 28.04 -19.13 -34.25
CA LEU A 935 26.71 -18.62 -34.62
C LEU A 935 26.02 -19.54 -35.64
N CYS A 936 24.68 -19.63 -35.56
CA CYS A 936 23.83 -20.17 -36.61
C CYS A 936 23.00 -19.07 -37.28
N LEU A 937 23.14 -18.90 -38.61
CA LEU A 937 22.31 -18.02 -39.43
C LEU A 937 21.25 -18.87 -40.15
N VAL A 938 19.97 -18.59 -39.94
CA VAL A 938 18.87 -19.33 -40.55
C VAL A 938 18.13 -18.45 -41.55
N LEU A 939 17.93 -18.92 -42.77
CA LEU A 939 17.35 -18.16 -43.88
C LEU A 939 16.17 -18.93 -44.49
N ASP A 940 14.94 -18.47 -44.25
CA ASP A 940 13.75 -18.96 -44.94
C ASP A 940 13.64 -18.38 -46.37
N GLU A 941 12.99 -19.11 -47.27
CA GLU A 941 12.77 -18.71 -48.66
C GLU A 941 14.03 -18.22 -49.42
N LEU A 942 15.18 -18.86 -49.17
CA LEU A 942 16.44 -18.54 -49.81
C LEU A 942 16.27 -18.55 -51.34
N GLY A 943 16.44 -17.38 -51.97
CA GLY A 943 16.30 -17.16 -53.42
C GLY A 943 15.13 -16.29 -53.87
N ARG A 944 14.16 -15.95 -53.00
CA ARG A 944 12.91 -15.23 -53.37
C ARG A 944 13.14 -13.85 -54.01
N ASN A 945 14.10 -13.07 -53.52
CA ASN A 945 14.37 -11.69 -53.98
C ASN A 945 15.60 -11.59 -54.91
N LEU A 946 16.19 -12.72 -55.32
CA LEU A 946 17.41 -12.77 -56.13
C LEU A 946 17.09 -13.07 -57.60
N GLY A 947 17.56 -12.19 -58.49
CA GLY A 947 17.52 -12.43 -59.94
C GLY A 947 18.34 -13.65 -60.36
N LYS A 948 17.99 -14.29 -61.50
CA LYS A 948 18.59 -15.57 -61.94
C LYS A 948 20.13 -15.60 -61.92
N GLU A 949 20.80 -14.51 -62.27
CA GLU A 949 22.27 -14.45 -62.29
C GLU A 949 22.91 -14.36 -60.89
N HIS A 950 22.24 -13.76 -59.91
CA HIS A 950 22.77 -13.52 -58.56
C HIS A 950 22.55 -14.67 -57.57
N ARG A 951 21.78 -15.69 -57.97
CA ARG A 951 21.44 -16.84 -57.11
C ARG A 951 22.65 -17.72 -56.81
N LYS A 952 23.45 -18.03 -57.84
CA LYS A 952 24.68 -18.82 -57.68
C LYS A 952 25.72 -18.09 -56.83
N GLU A 953 25.85 -16.79 -57.03
CA GLU A 953 26.76 -15.93 -56.27
C GLU A 953 26.37 -15.85 -54.80
N ALA A 954 25.07 -15.74 -54.49
CA ALA A 954 24.59 -15.69 -53.10
C ALA A 954 24.85 -17.00 -52.34
N VAL A 955 24.56 -18.16 -52.94
CA VAL A 955 24.81 -19.47 -52.31
C VAL A 955 26.32 -19.69 -52.08
N ALA A 956 27.15 -19.32 -53.05
CA ALA A 956 28.61 -19.38 -52.91
C ALA A 956 29.13 -18.43 -51.83
N LEU A 957 28.54 -17.24 -51.71
CA LEU A 957 28.84 -16.28 -50.65
C LEU A 957 28.54 -16.86 -49.27
N PHE A 958 27.35 -17.45 -49.06
CA PHE A 958 26.97 -18.04 -47.78
C PHE A 958 27.87 -19.20 -47.37
N ARG A 959 28.17 -20.09 -48.31
CA ARG A 959 29.12 -21.19 -48.09
C ARG A 959 30.47 -20.66 -47.64
N LYS A 960 31.04 -19.71 -48.40
CA LYS A 960 32.39 -19.22 -48.15
C LYS A 960 32.47 -18.40 -46.86
N ILE A 961 31.43 -17.65 -46.48
CA ILE A 961 31.35 -16.98 -45.17
C ILE A 961 31.28 -18.03 -44.05
N GLY A 962 30.46 -19.07 -44.21
CA GLY A 962 30.31 -20.14 -43.22
C GLY A 962 31.62 -20.87 -42.94
N GLU A 963 32.29 -21.33 -44.01
CA GLU A 963 33.57 -22.04 -43.92
C GLU A 963 34.69 -21.15 -43.33
N THR A 964 34.78 -19.88 -43.76
CA THR A 964 35.88 -18.98 -43.33
C THR A 964 35.75 -18.56 -41.87
N HIS A 965 34.53 -18.42 -41.37
CA HIS A 965 34.26 -17.84 -40.06
C HIS A 965 33.62 -18.81 -39.05
N GLY A 966 33.45 -20.09 -39.41
CA GLY A 966 32.84 -21.10 -38.55
C GLY A 966 31.36 -20.82 -38.24
N ILE A 967 30.66 -20.10 -39.12
CA ILE A 967 29.23 -19.79 -39.00
C ILE A 967 28.44 -20.89 -39.71
N THR A 968 27.46 -21.48 -39.04
CA THR A 968 26.56 -22.44 -39.69
C THR A 968 25.43 -21.67 -40.37
N VAL A 969 25.27 -21.83 -41.69
CA VAL A 969 24.18 -21.18 -42.43
C VAL A 969 23.15 -22.24 -42.83
N ILE A 970 21.89 -22.07 -42.45
CA ILE A 970 20.81 -23.01 -42.75
C ILE A 970 19.77 -22.32 -43.62
N GLY A 971 19.63 -22.74 -44.88
CA GLY A 971 18.74 -22.10 -45.86
C GLY A 971 17.60 -23.02 -46.30
N ALA A 972 16.34 -22.61 -46.12
CA ALA A 972 15.19 -23.25 -46.77
C ALA A 972 15.07 -22.75 -48.22
N LEU A 973 15.22 -23.66 -49.18
CA LEU A 973 15.30 -23.32 -50.60
C LEU A 973 13.93 -23.12 -51.25
N GLN A 974 13.88 -22.18 -52.19
CA GLN A 974 12.85 -22.14 -53.23
C GLN A 974 13.11 -23.23 -54.29
N ASP A 975 12.07 -23.67 -55.00
CA ASP A 975 12.15 -24.85 -55.90
C ASP A 975 13.13 -24.65 -57.05
N ASP A 976 13.23 -23.42 -57.53
CA ASP A 976 14.12 -23.02 -58.61
C ASP A 976 15.58 -22.78 -58.15
N MET A 977 15.86 -22.89 -56.84
CA MET A 977 17.20 -22.77 -56.26
C MET A 977 17.91 -24.10 -56.05
N GLU A 978 17.16 -25.19 -55.97
CA GLU A 978 17.69 -26.53 -55.64
C GLU A 978 18.89 -26.95 -56.51
N PRO A 979 18.86 -26.81 -57.86
CA PRO A 979 19.99 -27.21 -58.70
C PRO A 979 21.28 -26.40 -58.44
N TYR A 980 21.15 -25.13 -58.02
CA TYR A 980 22.29 -24.27 -57.75
C TYR A 980 22.87 -24.48 -56.34
N ALA A 981 22.04 -24.96 -55.43
CA ALA A 981 22.38 -25.14 -54.03
C ALA A 981 23.11 -26.45 -53.75
N ILE A 982 22.76 -27.54 -54.47
CA ILE A 982 23.35 -28.87 -54.28
C ILE A 982 24.88 -28.85 -54.46
N ASP A 983 25.39 -28.14 -55.47
CA ASP A 983 26.84 -28.08 -55.75
C ASP A 983 27.62 -27.22 -54.73
N ALA A 984 26.93 -26.38 -53.97
CA ALA A 984 27.53 -25.38 -53.11
C ALA A 984 27.27 -25.60 -51.61
N CYS A 985 26.35 -26.47 -51.22
CA CYS A 985 26.10 -26.82 -49.82
C CYS A 985 27.12 -27.83 -49.29
N GLY A 986 27.49 -27.73 -48.01
CA GLY A 986 28.22 -28.80 -47.31
C GLY A 986 27.28 -29.90 -46.79
N GLN A 987 26.00 -29.58 -46.66
CA GLN A 987 24.96 -30.55 -46.33
C GLN A 987 23.64 -30.22 -47.05
N TYR A 988 23.03 -31.25 -47.61
CA TYR A 988 21.73 -31.23 -48.26
C TYR A 988 20.73 -32.07 -47.47
N VAL A 989 19.58 -31.47 -47.13
CA VAL A 989 18.47 -32.12 -46.42
C VAL A 989 17.21 -32.00 -47.28
N LYS A 990 16.63 -33.12 -47.70
CA LYS A 990 15.36 -33.15 -48.44
C LYS A 990 14.25 -33.72 -47.58
N LEU A 991 13.23 -32.89 -47.31
CA LEU A 991 11.99 -33.29 -46.67
C LEU A 991 11.01 -33.81 -47.73
N ARG A 992 10.46 -35.01 -47.55
CA ARG A 992 9.58 -35.65 -48.54
C ARG A 992 8.23 -35.99 -47.95
N ARG A 993 7.18 -35.72 -48.72
CA ARG A 993 5.80 -36.12 -48.43
C ARG A 993 5.19 -36.67 -49.71
N SER A 994 4.99 -37.99 -49.76
CA SER A 994 4.50 -38.70 -50.94
C SER A 994 3.02 -38.51 -51.23
N SER A 995 2.20 -38.22 -50.22
CA SER A 995 0.75 -38.06 -50.37
C SER A 995 0.16 -37.02 -49.42
N ASP A 996 -0.96 -36.41 -49.82
CA ASP A 996 -1.78 -35.55 -48.96
C ASP A 996 -2.48 -36.31 -47.82
N THR A 997 -2.51 -37.64 -47.89
CA THR A 997 -3.09 -38.52 -46.85
C THR A 997 -2.12 -38.86 -45.72
N MET A 998 -0.83 -38.57 -45.88
CA MET A 998 0.20 -38.83 -44.85
C MET A 998 0.25 -37.66 -43.86
N ALA A 999 0.12 -37.94 -42.56
CA ALA A 999 0.23 -36.94 -41.49
C ALA A 999 1.65 -36.34 -41.39
N TYR A 1000 2.65 -37.22 -41.41
CA TYR A 1000 4.05 -36.85 -41.29
C TYR A 1000 4.83 -37.13 -42.58
N ASN A 1001 5.96 -36.43 -42.72
CA ASN A 1001 6.92 -36.66 -43.79
C ASN A 1001 7.56 -38.05 -43.68
N GLU A 1002 7.99 -38.57 -44.82
CA GLU A 1002 8.88 -39.72 -44.91
C GLU A 1002 10.25 -39.44 -44.24
N PRO A 1003 11.06 -40.50 -43.98
CA PRO A 1003 12.44 -40.31 -43.56
C PRO A 1003 13.17 -39.32 -44.50
N PRO A 1004 13.77 -38.25 -43.94
CA PRO A 1004 14.43 -37.22 -44.72
C PRO A 1004 15.67 -37.78 -45.40
N VAL A 1005 15.93 -37.34 -46.62
CA VAL A 1005 17.18 -37.65 -47.31
C VAL A 1005 18.22 -36.65 -46.84
N VAL A 1006 19.28 -37.14 -46.22
CA VAL A 1006 20.37 -36.31 -45.70
C VAL A 1006 21.65 -36.74 -46.38
N VAL A 1007 22.27 -35.83 -47.10
CA VAL A 1007 23.57 -36.02 -47.76
C VAL A 1007 24.49 -34.92 -47.26
N GLY A 1008 25.60 -35.27 -46.66
CA GLY A 1008 26.56 -34.31 -46.15
C GLY A 1008 27.85 -34.99 -45.77
N TYR A 1009 28.90 -34.18 -45.62
CA TYR A 1009 30.21 -34.64 -45.21
C TYR A 1009 30.62 -33.89 -43.95
N ASP A 1010 30.86 -34.62 -42.86
CA ASP A 1010 31.46 -34.08 -41.64
C ASP A 1010 32.87 -34.65 -41.51
N GLU A 1011 33.85 -33.75 -41.42
CA GLU A 1011 35.27 -34.10 -41.27
C GLU A 1011 35.57 -34.78 -39.92
N HIS A 1012 34.66 -34.69 -38.94
CA HIS A 1012 34.82 -35.25 -37.60
C HIS A 1012 34.20 -36.64 -37.49
N GLU A 1013 34.97 -37.66 -37.90
CA GLU A 1013 34.55 -39.07 -37.84
C GLU A 1013 33.96 -39.49 -36.47
N PRO A 1014 34.54 -39.12 -35.30
CA PRO A 1014 34.00 -39.54 -34.01
C PRO A 1014 32.59 -39.00 -33.72
N ARG A 1015 32.27 -37.81 -34.22
CA ARG A 1015 30.92 -37.23 -34.11
C ARG A 1015 29.91 -37.99 -34.99
N VAL A 1016 30.31 -38.36 -36.20
CA VAL A 1016 29.47 -39.17 -37.09
C VAL A 1016 29.19 -40.53 -36.47
N ARG A 1017 30.21 -41.21 -35.95
CA ARG A 1017 30.05 -42.51 -35.26
C ARG A 1017 29.15 -42.42 -34.03
N LEU A 1018 29.26 -41.32 -33.26
CA LEU A 1018 28.43 -41.06 -32.09
C LEU A 1018 26.93 -40.98 -32.43
N LEU A 1019 26.57 -40.39 -33.57
CA LEU A 1019 25.18 -40.26 -34.02
C LEU A 1019 24.69 -41.48 -34.81
N ALA A 1020 25.60 -42.22 -35.47
CA ALA A 1020 25.28 -43.31 -36.38
C ALA A 1020 24.37 -44.38 -35.74
N GLN A 1021 24.65 -44.78 -34.50
CA GLN A 1021 23.85 -45.79 -33.81
C GLN A 1021 22.37 -45.40 -33.71
N GLN A 1022 22.06 -44.19 -33.22
CA GLN A 1022 20.69 -43.75 -33.01
C GLN A 1022 19.96 -43.43 -34.34
N ILE A 1023 20.69 -43.04 -35.38
CA ILE A 1023 20.14 -42.84 -36.72
C ILE A 1023 19.77 -44.19 -37.35
N SER A 1024 20.64 -45.21 -37.23
CA SER A 1024 20.39 -46.56 -37.75
C SER A 1024 19.22 -47.25 -37.04
N GLU A 1025 19.12 -47.12 -35.71
CA GLU A 1025 17.99 -47.65 -34.92
C GLU A 1025 16.62 -47.04 -35.31
N SER A 1026 16.61 -45.91 -36.02
CA SER A 1026 15.39 -45.21 -36.44
C SER A 1026 14.92 -45.59 -37.85
N ARG A 1027 15.63 -46.47 -38.57
CA ARG A 1027 15.25 -46.93 -39.91
C ARG A 1027 14.84 -48.40 -39.84
N PRO A 1028 13.74 -48.82 -40.49
CA PRO A 1028 13.36 -50.23 -40.53
C PRO A 1028 14.42 -51.06 -41.27
N ASP A 1029 14.71 -52.27 -40.78
CA ASP A 1029 15.45 -53.29 -41.54
C ASP A 1029 14.64 -53.57 -42.81
N VAL A 1030 15.25 -53.38 -43.98
CA VAL A 1030 14.65 -53.80 -45.24
C VAL A 1030 14.73 -55.33 -45.26
N GLU A 1031 13.72 -55.99 -44.72
CA GLU A 1031 13.43 -57.37 -45.09
C GLU A 1031 13.14 -57.38 -46.60
N THR A 1032 14.05 -58.01 -47.34
CA THR A 1032 13.87 -58.39 -48.73
C THR A 1032 12.66 -59.31 -48.85
N ASP A 1033 11.47 -58.74 -48.99
CA ASP A 1033 10.27 -59.49 -49.35
C ASP A 1033 10.29 -59.71 -50.87
N ALA A 1034 10.81 -60.88 -51.25
CA ALA A 1034 10.83 -61.35 -52.62
C ALA A 1034 9.40 -61.71 -53.05
N GLY A 1035 8.75 -60.85 -53.84
CA GLY A 1035 7.58 -61.28 -54.62
C GLY A 1035 6.59 -60.23 -55.10
N ALA A 1036 6.96 -59.42 -56.10
CA ALA A 1036 6.08 -59.04 -57.22
C ALA A 1036 6.86 -58.17 -58.20
N GLY A 1037 7.11 -58.68 -59.41
CA GLY A 1037 7.89 -57.99 -60.43
C GLY A 1037 7.15 -56.81 -61.06
N VAL A 1038 7.84 -55.67 -61.14
CA VAL A 1038 7.77 -54.70 -62.23
C VAL A 1038 9.18 -54.15 -62.43
N GLU A 1039 9.73 -54.31 -63.63
CA GLU A 1039 11.03 -53.77 -64.06
C GLU A 1039 11.01 -52.24 -64.06
N THR A 1040 11.90 -51.61 -63.28
CA THR A 1040 12.50 -50.31 -63.64
C THR A 1040 13.94 -50.23 -63.15
N ASP A 1041 14.86 -50.11 -64.10
CA ASP A 1041 16.30 -49.89 -63.97
C ASP A 1041 16.62 -48.64 -63.14
N SER A 1042 17.31 -48.80 -62.01
CA SER A 1042 18.33 -47.87 -61.46
C SER A 1042 18.87 -48.39 -60.13
N GLN A 1043 19.87 -49.27 -60.20
CA GLN A 1043 20.71 -49.63 -59.05
C GLN A 1043 21.64 -48.46 -58.70
N ALA A 1044 21.49 -47.93 -57.49
CA ALA A 1044 22.55 -47.23 -56.77
C ALA A 1044 22.60 -47.85 -55.36
N ASP A 1045 23.33 -48.96 -55.27
CA ASP A 1045 23.62 -49.65 -54.02
C ASP A 1045 24.53 -48.79 -53.13
N ILE A 1046 24.21 -48.75 -51.84
CA ILE A 1046 25.08 -48.22 -50.79
C ILE A 1046 26.17 -49.26 -50.54
N GLU A 1047 27.34 -49.04 -51.14
CA GLU A 1047 28.53 -49.83 -50.85
C GLU A 1047 29.37 -49.11 -49.77
N VAL A 1048 29.41 -49.69 -48.57
CA VAL A 1048 30.42 -49.35 -47.55
C VAL A 1048 31.63 -50.23 -47.83
N THR A 1049 32.63 -49.69 -48.51
CA THR A 1049 33.92 -50.35 -48.72
C THR A 1049 34.99 -49.70 -47.85
N PRO A 1050 35.77 -50.46 -47.07
CA PRO A 1050 36.95 -49.93 -46.40
C PRO A 1050 38.22 -50.05 -47.27
N ALA A 1051 39.02 -48.98 -47.24
CA ALA A 1051 40.48 -48.91 -47.45
C ALA A 1051 41.02 -48.96 -48.91
N PRO A 1052 42.25 -48.49 -49.20
CA PRO A 1052 43.38 -48.20 -48.29
C PRO A 1052 43.63 -46.72 -47.93
#